data_AF-A0A6C0CL05-F1
#
_entry.id   AF-A0A6C0CL05-F1
#
_cell.length_a   1.000
_cell.length_b   1.000
_cell.length_c   1.000
_cell.angle_alpha   90.00
_cell.angle_beta   90.00
_cell.angle_gamma   90.00
#
_symmetry.space_group_name_H-M   'P 1'
#
loop_
_entity.id
_entity.type
_entity.pdbx_description
1 polymer ?
#
loop_
_entity_poly.entity_id
_entity_poly.type
_entity_poly.pdbx_seq_one_letter_code
_entity_poly.pdbx_strand_id
1 'polypeptide(L)'
;MTEDTNMKALSYDFEQILKHYLVNCNSVKNKIQNQKQLPELEVRFGTNSKYAKPISIIDYQNVVTNLLENNWTSTTNDMKGHQMLRVIPERLNLDMRNIPKTTTPDEPLPDGSPPLKSQQGGEKRKQFIMSNIRAELDGINTIQDYCVHNDLEKLFNKYNVVRFTKKNRVINPETGKPFGMVDYIDHNFRVSYMEEEEFKMASNYAPVKRTIYEWPNSKKTFRCINRVRFQHPDYPVFVDISIVKTNKKVSYKNGKTGPPSPTETIQESDVFNTVPIYEIELELDNNRAHTFDVKTLMAHLKKCIRFILSGLQESPYPIPYSEQDTILKDYMCRMYTDSWLTTEKPLPYFVGPQNVSLQLENMVCHKNENSNLISICNDYTVTEKADGLRTLLYVSKVGKVYMITGNLKVIFTGSMTKEKLCWDSLLDGEFIMYGKLPKKKRLFMFAAFDIYYFGGMQKKAHVRHLPFSTNDEEALEDGFRLSLLKKFHAMCVLESVTSNSSCEFRIRCKHFEQTKSDEQSIMEASSIIWSREYEYETDGLIYTPMNTGVGSMKPNEAHELNGKKFTWQACFKWKPPHYNTIDFLVETQKDKDGQDLIRYIAHDGDEIMTKLIPYKTLILRVGFDKKKHKYMNAFHDMLYDNDTYFQNLIGSEINDSHTNYVAMPFVPTVPYDQDAYMCHIELEKDSKEHLQMKTLEGEIFQEDMIIEFQYIKDDPKKTGAWRWVPLRVRQDKTQALREGKKSMNNYTTANTNWHSIHYPVTESMILGKEKIPEVEVTDTIYYNLTEKTHSTTVALRDFHNIYIKRKLINGVASYLQNKMKTPDIFLMDYAVGKGGDLSKWSHANIKFVFGIDVHADNITNSEDGACVRYLRWRHKNNKHKMRALFLEGNSSMNIRVDGTAFSNSMHKEIAQSVFGQSKNPNKNYVFTHGVAREGFHMSMCMFALHYFFENSKTLHSFLKNISECTRLNGYFVGTCFDGSQIFEFLYKRQNGTLIQKDESVRIDKNGRKMFEITKLYDTNIEEFKPDESSIGMPIRVYQESIDKPFMEYLVHFEYFVQLMENYGFILVDKNEIRSMGFYEPSGLFNRLYGYMMKEIEKDPDEKAEYRDAPYMTSFEKTVSFMNRYFIFKKVRDLSQTTLNQMENIIEDNNQIEAILDEDVQVDVEEQEKNDSEPKKELKSAPSKRQKLKMSKLKLDNYSPDEENE
;
A
#
# COMPACT_ATOMS: atom_id res chain seq x y z
N MET A 1 42.77 5.07 31.58
CA MET A 1 43.41 6.41 31.46
C MET A 1 42.83 7.05 30.23
N THR A 2 41.79 7.84 30.45
CA THR A 2 40.48 7.64 29.83
C THR A 2 39.98 8.99 29.32
N GLU A 3 39.42 9.02 28.09
CA GLU A 3 38.73 10.12 27.36
C GLU A 3 38.92 11.58 27.84
N ASP A 4 38.62 11.89 29.09
CA ASP A 4 38.88 13.15 29.79
C ASP A 4 40.31 13.70 29.60
N THR A 5 41.34 12.84 29.60
CA THR A 5 42.73 13.29 29.42
C THR A 5 42.98 13.75 27.97
N ASN A 6 42.33 13.10 27.00
CA ASN A 6 42.42 13.43 25.57
C ASN A 6 41.61 14.68 25.24
N MET A 7 40.42 14.84 25.82
CA MET A 7 39.58 16.03 25.63
C MET A 7 40.22 17.32 26.19
N LYS A 8 40.94 17.21 27.31
CA LYS A 8 41.74 18.32 27.86
C LYS A 8 42.89 18.70 26.92
N ALA A 9 43.58 17.71 26.33
CA ALA A 9 44.63 17.95 25.35
C ALA A 9 44.10 18.63 24.08
N LEU A 10 43.01 18.13 23.48
CA LEU A 10 42.38 18.73 22.31
C LEU A 10 41.92 20.17 22.57
N SER A 11 41.34 20.42 23.76
CA SER A 11 40.92 21.76 24.16
C SER A 11 42.10 22.73 24.32
N TYR A 12 43.23 22.24 24.84
CA TYR A 12 44.47 23.01 24.94
C TYR A 12 45.01 23.36 23.54
N ASP A 13 45.09 22.39 22.64
CA ASP A 13 45.56 22.61 21.26
C ASP A 13 44.68 23.63 20.51
N PHE A 14 43.36 23.56 20.68
CA PHE A 14 42.44 24.54 20.11
C PHE A 14 42.66 25.94 20.71
N GLU A 15 42.92 26.04 22.01
CA GLU A 15 43.24 27.32 22.65
C GLU A 15 44.55 27.92 22.12
N GLN A 16 45.57 27.09 21.85
CA GLN A 16 46.83 27.54 21.25
C GLN A 16 46.65 28.05 19.82
N ILE A 17 45.82 27.37 19.02
CA ILE A 17 45.43 27.85 17.69
C ILE A 17 44.75 29.22 17.78
N LEU A 18 43.80 29.41 18.72
CA LEU A 18 43.11 30.68 18.89
C LEU A 18 44.03 31.82 19.34
N LYS A 19 44.98 31.54 20.25
CA LYS A 19 46.01 32.50 20.65
C LYS A 19 46.79 33.00 19.45
N HIS A 20 47.27 32.08 18.61
CA HIS A 20 48.03 32.44 17.42
C HIS A 20 47.18 33.14 16.36
N TYR A 21 45.95 32.69 16.16
CA TYR A 21 44.99 33.33 15.26
C TYR A 21 44.75 34.80 15.62
N LEU A 22 44.49 35.10 16.91
CA LEU A 22 44.22 36.47 17.37
C LEU A 22 45.42 37.41 17.18
N VAL A 23 46.65 36.91 17.36
CA VAL A 23 47.88 37.68 17.09
C VAL A 23 47.95 38.05 15.60
N ASN A 24 47.72 37.09 14.71
CA ASN A 24 47.82 37.32 13.27
C ASN A 24 46.68 38.17 12.71
N CYS A 25 45.45 37.95 13.21
CA CYS A 25 44.28 38.77 12.88
C CYS A 25 44.48 40.25 13.26
N ASN A 26 45.25 40.53 14.32
CA ASN A 26 45.55 41.88 14.82
C ASN A 26 46.77 42.56 14.19
N SER A 27 47.55 41.87 13.36
CA SER A 27 48.78 42.43 12.81
C SER A 27 48.52 43.69 11.97
N VAL A 28 49.39 44.71 12.10
CA VAL A 28 49.31 46.00 11.36
C VAL A 28 49.21 45.78 9.85
N LYS A 29 49.71 44.65 9.34
CA LYS A 29 49.64 44.23 7.93
C LYS A 29 48.22 43.87 7.47
N ASN A 30 47.38 43.29 8.33
CA ASN A 30 45.97 42.97 8.03
C ASN A 30 45.04 44.19 8.16
N LYS A 31 45.37 45.15 9.03
CA LYS A 31 44.58 46.39 9.21
C LYS A 31 44.67 47.38 8.03
N ILE A 32 45.68 47.28 7.17
CA ILE A 32 45.93 48.23 6.07
C ILE A 32 45.41 47.68 4.70
N GLN A 33 44.79 46.49 4.66
CA GLN A 33 44.24 45.85 3.45
C GLN A 33 45.23 45.72 2.26
N ASN A 34 46.54 45.79 2.52
CA ASN A 34 47.56 45.87 1.46
C ASN A 34 48.20 44.51 1.06
N GLN A 35 47.77 43.36 1.61
CA GLN A 35 48.28 42.05 1.18
C GLN A 35 47.25 40.93 1.04
N LYS A 36 47.63 40.00 0.15
CA LYS A 36 46.92 38.83 -0.37
C LYS A 36 46.78 37.67 0.63
N GLN A 37 47.32 37.75 1.85
CA GLN A 37 47.42 36.65 2.82
C GLN A 37 46.50 36.90 4.02
N LEU A 38 45.49 36.07 4.21
CA LEU A 38 44.50 36.18 5.30
C LEU A 38 44.55 34.93 6.21
N PRO A 39 44.55 35.09 7.54
CA PRO A 39 44.36 33.97 8.43
C PRO A 39 42.91 33.47 8.34
N GLU A 40 42.73 32.16 8.26
CA GLU A 40 41.44 31.49 8.19
C GLU A 40 41.38 30.40 9.26
N LEU A 41 40.42 30.53 10.18
CA LEU A 41 40.12 29.50 11.16
C LEU A 41 38.71 29.00 10.91
N GLU A 42 38.61 27.72 10.56
CA GLU A 42 37.36 27.06 10.21
C GLU A 42 37.09 25.84 11.11
N VAL A 43 35.82 25.62 11.43
CA VAL A 43 35.33 24.39 12.05
C VAL A 43 34.42 23.68 11.07
N ARG A 44 34.83 22.51 10.58
CA ARG A 44 34.05 21.70 9.63
C ARG A 44 33.39 20.52 10.31
N PHE A 45 32.09 20.33 10.08
CA PHE A 45 31.30 19.21 10.59
C PHE A 45 31.23 18.07 9.56
N GLY A 46 31.02 16.84 10.01
CA GLY A 46 30.87 15.69 9.13
C GLY A 46 32.20 15.14 8.56
N THR A 47 33.33 15.42 9.20
CA THR A 47 34.68 15.11 8.70
C THR A 47 35.19 13.71 9.07
N ASN A 48 34.48 12.97 9.92
CA ASN A 48 34.91 11.67 10.41
C ASN A 48 34.61 10.54 9.42
N SER A 49 35.67 9.97 8.84
CA SER A 49 35.60 8.83 7.92
C SER A 49 35.19 7.49 8.56
N LYS A 50 35.21 7.35 9.90
CA LYS A 50 34.70 6.15 10.60
C LYS A 50 33.18 6.12 10.66
N TYR A 51 32.54 7.27 10.90
CA TYR A 51 31.08 7.38 10.94
C TYR A 51 30.48 7.60 9.56
N ALA A 52 31.26 8.13 8.61
CA ALA A 52 31.06 8.15 7.15
C ALA A 52 29.65 8.46 6.62
N LYS A 53 28.75 9.04 7.42
CA LYS A 53 27.46 9.55 6.96
C LYS A 53 27.68 10.98 6.45
N PRO A 54 27.47 11.23 5.14
CA PRO A 54 27.34 12.59 4.65
C PRO A 54 26.21 13.29 5.41
N ILE A 55 26.35 14.59 5.66
CA ILE A 55 25.25 15.41 6.19
C ILE A 55 24.08 15.29 5.20
N SER A 56 22.91 14.90 5.69
CA SER A 56 21.71 14.77 4.85
C SER A 56 21.03 16.12 4.63
N ILE A 57 20.06 16.17 3.69
CA ILE A 57 19.24 17.38 3.51
C ILE A 57 18.42 17.70 4.77
N ILE A 58 18.01 16.66 5.51
CA ILE A 58 17.24 16.80 6.76
C ILE A 58 18.15 17.41 7.83
N ASP A 59 19.38 16.91 7.98
CA ASP A 59 20.36 17.48 8.91
C ASP A 59 20.65 18.95 8.57
N TYR A 60 20.79 19.27 7.28
CA TYR A 60 20.94 20.64 6.79
C TYR A 60 19.74 21.52 7.21
N GLN A 61 18.51 21.07 6.98
CA GLN A 61 17.29 21.81 7.33
C GLN A 61 17.12 21.99 8.84
N ASN A 62 17.45 20.95 9.64
CA ASN A 62 17.40 21.00 11.09
C ASN A 62 18.39 22.04 11.65
N VAL A 63 19.59 22.11 11.09
CA VAL A 63 20.58 23.14 11.47
C VAL A 63 20.10 24.53 11.07
N VAL A 64 19.60 24.73 9.85
CA VAL A 64 19.03 26.03 9.42
C VAL A 64 17.91 26.48 10.35
N THR A 65 16.97 25.58 10.66
CA THR A 65 15.85 25.87 11.56
C THR A 65 16.35 26.25 12.94
N ASN A 66 17.30 25.48 13.49
CA ASN A 66 17.89 25.77 14.80
C ASN A 66 18.60 27.13 14.84
N LEU A 67 19.31 27.51 13.78
CA LEU A 67 19.97 28.81 13.69
C LEU A 67 18.96 29.96 13.65
N LEU A 68 17.91 29.85 12.84
CA LEU A 68 16.86 30.87 12.75
C LEU A 68 16.12 31.04 14.08
N GLU A 69 15.82 29.94 14.78
CA GLU A 69 15.22 29.97 16.12
C GLU A 69 16.14 30.64 17.17
N ASN A 70 17.45 30.66 16.93
CA ASN A 70 18.46 31.29 17.79
C ASN A 70 18.96 32.63 17.23
N ASN A 71 18.10 33.36 16.50
CA ASN A 71 18.33 34.73 16.02
C ASN A 71 19.54 34.90 15.07
N TRP A 72 19.97 33.85 14.39
CA TRP A 72 20.91 33.99 13.29
C TRP A 72 20.20 34.55 12.06
N THR A 73 20.86 35.46 11.36
CA THR A 73 20.32 36.10 10.15
C THR A 73 21.19 35.75 8.95
N SER A 74 20.54 35.51 7.80
CA SER A 74 21.27 35.33 6.55
C SER A 74 21.87 36.65 6.11
N THR A 75 23.08 36.59 5.54
CA THR A 75 23.75 37.75 4.93
C THR A 75 23.11 38.18 3.60
N THR A 76 22.20 37.37 3.05
CA THR A 76 21.45 37.63 1.82
C THR A 76 19.95 37.58 2.09
N ASN A 77 19.18 38.56 1.57
CA ASN A 77 17.76 38.73 1.88
C ASN A 77 16.83 37.61 1.39
N ASP A 78 17.26 36.73 0.47
CA ASP A 78 16.36 35.79 -0.22
C ASP A 78 16.62 34.30 0.07
N MET A 79 17.58 33.95 0.94
CA MET A 79 17.96 32.56 1.26
C MET A 79 18.28 31.66 0.05
N LYS A 80 18.39 32.23 -1.17
CA LYS A 80 18.65 31.47 -2.41
C LYS A 80 20.08 30.94 -2.48
N GLY A 81 20.96 31.52 -1.66
CA GLY A 81 22.37 31.17 -1.59
C GLY A 81 23.19 31.83 -2.70
N HIS A 82 24.48 31.93 -2.46
CA HIS A 82 25.46 32.43 -3.40
C HIS A 82 26.07 31.26 -4.19
N GLN A 83 25.87 31.27 -5.51
CA GLN A 83 26.41 30.26 -6.42
C GLN A 83 27.84 30.59 -6.84
N MET A 84 28.73 29.61 -6.70
CA MET A 84 30.13 29.69 -7.12
C MET A 84 30.61 28.34 -7.69
N LEU A 85 31.54 28.39 -8.63
CA LEU A 85 32.20 27.20 -9.18
C LEU A 85 33.67 27.22 -8.78
N ARG A 86 34.09 26.22 -7.99
CA ARG A 86 35.49 25.97 -7.67
C ARG A 86 36.07 24.93 -8.61
N VAL A 87 37.22 25.23 -9.22
CA VAL A 87 37.87 24.37 -10.19
C VAL A 87 39.32 24.13 -9.78
N ILE A 88 39.69 22.86 -9.62
CA ILE A 88 41.04 22.44 -9.22
C ILE A 88 41.65 21.67 -10.39
N PRO A 89 42.66 22.20 -11.09
CA PRO A 89 43.33 21.51 -12.19
C PRO A 89 44.40 20.53 -11.70
N GLU A 90 44.65 19.47 -12.47
CA GLU A 90 45.82 18.62 -12.35
C GLU A 90 47.07 19.36 -12.87
N ARG A 91 48.20 19.10 -12.23
CA ARG A 91 49.52 19.58 -12.64
C ARG A 91 50.54 18.44 -12.63
N LEU A 92 51.58 18.56 -13.43
CA LEU A 92 52.68 17.60 -13.43
C LEU A 92 53.45 17.67 -12.09
N ASN A 93 53.72 16.52 -11.46
CA ASN A 93 54.57 16.47 -10.27
C ASN A 93 56.04 16.71 -10.65
N LEU A 94 56.60 17.86 -10.26
CA LEU A 94 57.96 18.28 -10.61
C LEU A 94 59.02 17.93 -9.55
N ASP A 95 58.61 17.45 -8.36
CA ASP A 95 59.47 17.27 -7.18
C ASP A 95 60.33 15.99 -7.20
N MET A 96 60.18 15.12 -8.20
CA MET A 96 60.98 13.89 -8.34
C MET A 96 62.34 14.06 -9.02
N ARG A 97 62.86 15.30 -9.19
CA ARG A 97 64.19 15.50 -9.77
C ARG A 97 65.36 15.19 -8.82
N ASN A 98 65.12 15.01 -7.52
CA ASN A 98 66.17 14.81 -6.51
C ASN A 98 65.90 13.64 -5.56
N ILE A 99 66.01 12.40 -6.05
CA ILE A 99 66.27 11.25 -5.17
C ILE A 99 67.70 10.77 -5.46
N PRO A 100 68.65 10.88 -4.52
CA PRO A 100 69.98 10.30 -4.69
C PRO A 100 69.87 8.78 -4.78
N LYS A 101 70.51 8.18 -5.79
CA LYS A 101 70.75 6.74 -5.82
C LYS A 101 71.74 6.38 -4.71
N THR A 102 71.26 5.87 -3.58
CA THR A 102 72.08 5.08 -2.67
C THR A 102 71.77 3.60 -2.90
N THR A 103 72.70 2.96 -3.61
CA THR A 103 72.85 1.52 -3.71
C THR A 103 73.49 0.98 -2.44
N THR A 104 72.83 0.03 -1.77
CA THR A 104 73.48 -1.05 -1.01
C THR A 104 72.68 -2.34 -1.21
N PRO A 105 73.34 -3.45 -1.59
CA PRO A 105 72.73 -4.76 -1.72
C PRO A 105 72.66 -5.50 -0.37
N ASP A 106 71.91 -6.60 -0.35
CA ASP A 106 71.83 -7.64 0.69
C ASP A 106 70.73 -7.51 1.76
N GLU A 107 69.62 -8.22 1.54
CA GLU A 107 69.05 -9.19 2.50
C GLU A 107 67.96 -10.06 1.81
N PRO A 108 67.84 -11.37 2.13
CA PRO A 108 67.00 -12.32 1.39
C PRO A 108 65.53 -12.32 1.89
N LEU A 109 64.59 -12.39 0.95
CA LEU A 109 63.15 -12.58 1.22
C LEU A 109 62.83 -14.05 1.54
N PRO A 110 62.02 -14.35 2.58
CA PRO A 110 61.48 -15.69 2.79
C PRO A 110 60.18 -15.90 2.00
N ASP A 111 60.25 -16.90 1.11
CA ASP A 111 59.25 -17.87 0.67
C ASP A 111 57.85 -17.43 0.17
N GLY A 112 57.53 -17.85 -1.06
CA GLY A 112 56.15 -18.08 -1.51
C GLY A 112 55.42 -16.97 -2.28
N SER A 113 55.90 -16.54 -3.46
CA SER A 113 55.03 -15.92 -4.48
C SER A 113 55.50 -16.19 -5.92
N PRO A 114 54.60 -16.33 -6.92
CA PRO A 114 54.93 -16.84 -8.25
C PRO A 114 55.68 -15.80 -9.13
N PRO A 115 56.38 -16.24 -10.20
CA PRO A 115 57.33 -15.41 -10.92
C PRO A 115 56.66 -14.26 -11.69
N LEU A 116 57.26 -13.07 -11.56
CA LEU A 116 56.92 -11.87 -12.33
C LEU A 116 57.16 -12.08 -13.83
N LYS A 117 56.12 -11.85 -14.63
CA LYS A 117 56.20 -11.72 -16.09
C LYS A 117 57.09 -10.54 -16.48
N SER A 118 58.04 -10.83 -17.37
CA SER A 118 58.66 -9.99 -18.42
C SER A 118 58.74 -8.47 -18.17
N GLN A 119 59.98 -8.00 -18.03
CA GLN A 119 60.40 -6.62 -18.25
C GLN A 119 59.91 -6.10 -19.62
N GLN A 120 59.02 -5.11 -19.60
CA GLN A 120 58.93 -4.11 -20.67
C GLN A 120 59.37 -2.77 -20.08
N GLY A 121 60.25 -2.07 -20.78
CA GLY A 121 60.85 -0.81 -20.37
C GLY A 121 59.78 0.20 -19.97
N GLY A 122 59.81 0.62 -18.71
CA GLY A 122 58.94 1.67 -18.21
C GLY A 122 59.50 3.05 -18.58
N GLU A 123 58.90 3.69 -19.58
CA GLU A 123 58.87 5.16 -19.60
C GLU A 123 58.40 5.63 -18.21
N LYS A 124 59.13 6.58 -17.60
CA LYS A 124 58.72 7.21 -16.35
C LYS A 124 57.33 7.81 -16.55
N ARG A 125 56.28 7.12 -16.09
CA ARG A 125 54.89 7.60 -16.11
C ARG A 125 54.86 8.99 -15.49
N LYS A 126 54.50 9.99 -16.31
CA LYS A 126 54.22 11.35 -15.85
C LYS A 126 53.12 11.28 -14.78
N GLN A 127 53.49 11.49 -13.53
CA GLN A 127 52.54 11.46 -12.41
C GLN A 127 51.93 12.86 -12.26
N PHE A 128 50.64 12.96 -12.51
CA PHE A 128 49.87 14.18 -12.29
C PHE A 128 49.36 14.21 -10.84
N ILE A 129 49.38 15.39 -10.23
CA ILE A 129 48.84 15.66 -8.89
C ILE A 129 47.87 16.85 -8.97
N MET A 130 46.89 16.91 -8.09
CA MET A 130 46.01 18.08 -8.02
C MET A 130 46.81 19.33 -7.61
N SER A 131 46.50 20.46 -8.24
CA SER A 131 47.07 21.76 -7.89
C SER A 131 46.66 22.19 -6.47
N ASN A 132 47.55 22.88 -5.77
CA ASN A 132 47.25 23.57 -4.51
C ASN A 132 46.66 24.98 -4.73
N ILE A 133 46.51 25.38 -6.00
CA ILE A 133 45.86 26.61 -6.43
C ILE A 133 44.54 26.22 -7.09
N ARG A 134 43.44 26.81 -6.63
CA ARG A 134 42.09 26.61 -7.20
C ARG A 134 41.58 27.90 -7.81
N ALA A 135 40.81 27.82 -8.89
CA ALA A 135 40.07 28.95 -9.42
C ALA A 135 38.65 28.95 -8.83
N GLU A 136 38.14 30.14 -8.50
CA GLU A 136 36.79 30.38 -7.99
C GLU A 136 36.10 31.36 -8.95
N LEU A 137 34.98 30.91 -9.54
CA LEU A 137 34.15 31.71 -10.42
C LEU A 137 32.86 32.05 -9.66
N ASP A 138 32.63 33.34 -9.42
CA ASP A 138 31.48 33.82 -8.65
C ASP A 138 30.29 34.16 -9.57
N GLY A 139 29.09 33.69 -9.20
CA GLY A 139 27.82 34.06 -9.83
C GLY A 139 27.41 33.20 -11.02
N ILE A 140 26.09 33.01 -11.18
CA ILE A 140 25.48 32.12 -12.17
C ILE A 140 25.85 32.47 -13.62
N ASN A 141 25.88 33.77 -13.95
CA ASN A 141 26.20 34.24 -15.31
C ASN A 141 27.63 33.86 -15.71
N THR A 142 28.59 33.98 -14.78
CA THR A 142 30.00 33.63 -14.99
C THR A 142 30.17 32.13 -15.18
N ILE A 143 29.44 31.34 -14.40
CA ILE A 143 29.44 29.88 -14.51
C ILE A 143 28.86 29.47 -15.86
N GLN A 144 27.77 30.10 -16.31
CA GLN A 144 27.18 29.86 -17.63
C GLN A 144 28.16 30.21 -18.76
N ASP A 145 28.80 31.38 -18.69
CA ASP A 145 29.82 31.79 -19.66
C ASP A 145 30.98 30.78 -19.72
N TYR A 146 31.43 30.28 -18.56
CA TYR A 146 32.45 29.24 -18.49
C TYR A 146 31.97 27.93 -19.12
N CYS A 147 30.72 27.51 -18.88
CA CYS A 147 30.16 26.30 -19.46
C CYS A 147 30.18 26.30 -21.00
N VAL A 148 30.03 27.45 -21.65
CA VAL A 148 30.08 27.56 -23.12
C VAL A 148 31.49 27.31 -23.66
N HIS A 149 32.52 27.67 -22.89
CA HIS A 149 33.89 27.82 -23.40
C HIS A 149 34.89 26.83 -22.81
N ASN A 150 34.69 26.35 -21.58
CA ASN A 150 35.64 25.57 -20.77
C ASN A 150 37.03 26.21 -20.61
N ASP A 151 37.14 27.52 -20.82
CA ASP A 151 38.40 28.24 -20.91
C ASP A 151 38.33 29.54 -20.12
N LEU A 152 39.28 29.75 -19.20
CA LEU A 152 39.36 30.97 -18.40
C LEU A 152 39.79 32.18 -19.23
N GLU A 153 40.61 32.02 -20.28
CA GLU A 153 41.06 33.16 -21.10
C GLU A 153 39.91 33.81 -21.87
N LYS A 154 38.86 33.05 -22.18
CA LYS A 154 37.65 33.59 -22.80
C LYS A 154 36.78 34.42 -21.84
N LEU A 155 37.06 34.37 -20.54
CA LEU A 155 36.41 35.20 -19.51
C LEU A 155 37.16 36.52 -19.23
N PHE A 156 38.31 36.76 -19.89
CA PHE A 156 39.27 37.82 -19.56
C PHE A 156 38.70 39.25 -19.69
N ASN A 157 37.68 39.46 -20.52
CA ASN A 157 37.11 40.80 -20.79
C ASN A 157 36.11 41.31 -19.72
N LYS A 158 35.81 40.53 -18.67
CA LYS A 158 34.97 40.96 -17.53
C LYS A 158 35.83 41.07 -16.26
N TYR A 159 36.31 42.26 -15.93
CA TYR A 159 37.17 42.48 -14.77
C TYR A 159 36.50 42.04 -13.45
N ASN A 160 37.23 41.27 -12.63
CA ASN A 160 36.96 40.82 -11.24
C ASN A 160 36.09 39.58 -10.97
N VAL A 161 35.75 38.73 -11.95
CA VAL A 161 34.82 37.60 -11.68
C VAL A 161 35.47 36.25 -11.40
N VAL A 162 36.78 36.11 -11.67
CA VAL A 162 37.55 34.89 -11.39
C VAL A 162 38.68 35.21 -10.41
N ARG A 163 38.74 34.45 -9.31
CA ARG A 163 39.80 34.54 -8.28
C ARG A 163 40.55 33.23 -8.20
N PHE A 164 41.83 33.30 -7.90
CA PHE A 164 42.65 32.12 -7.61
C PHE A 164 43.00 32.14 -6.13
N THR A 165 42.73 31.04 -5.44
CA THR A 165 43.00 30.91 -4.01
C THR A 165 43.98 29.77 -3.77
N LYS A 166 44.89 29.98 -2.82
CA LYS A 166 45.90 29.01 -2.41
C LYS A 166 45.92 28.96 -0.88
N LYS A 167 45.70 27.77 -0.32
CA LYS A 167 45.71 27.57 1.14
C LYS A 167 47.02 26.92 1.58
N ASN A 168 47.69 27.51 2.55
CA ASN A 168 48.91 27.00 3.17
C ASN A 168 48.67 26.70 4.65
N ARG A 169 49.38 25.70 5.19
CA ARG A 169 49.36 25.44 6.65
C ARG A 169 50.18 26.51 7.36
N VAL A 170 49.63 27.05 8.43
CA VAL A 170 50.32 28.02 9.29
C VAL A 170 51.41 27.31 10.09
N ILE A 171 52.64 27.83 10.08
CA ILE A 171 53.76 27.30 10.85
C ILE A 171 53.68 27.80 12.28
N ASN A 172 53.72 26.88 13.25
CA ASN A 172 53.82 27.24 14.66
C ASN A 172 55.26 27.73 14.96
N PRO A 173 55.43 28.99 15.39
CA PRO A 173 56.74 29.58 15.63
C PRO A 173 57.52 28.92 16.78
N GLU A 174 56.84 28.30 17.75
CA GLU A 174 57.48 27.63 18.89
C GLU A 174 58.05 26.26 18.53
N THR A 175 57.39 25.54 17.61
CA THR A 175 57.76 24.15 17.26
C THR A 175 58.44 24.02 15.89
N GLY A 176 58.38 25.06 15.05
CA GLY A 176 58.87 25.03 13.67
C GLY A 176 58.08 24.10 12.74
N LYS A 177 56.99 23.50 13.23
CA LYS A 177 56.12 22.58 12.47
C LYS A 177 54.78 23.26 12.15
N PRO A 178 54.09 22.88 11.06
CA PRO A 178 52.74 23.38 10.80
C PRO A 178 51.79 23.01 11.93
N PHE A 179 50.86 23.91 12.27
CA PHE A 179 49.76 23.59 13.18
C PHE A 179 49.01 22.36 12.66
N GLY A 180 48.77 21.41 13.55
CA GLY A 180 47.93 20.24 13.27
C GLY A 180 46.47 20.64 13.17
N MET A 181 45.69 19.86 12.42
CA MET A 181 44.23 19.93 12.52
C MET A 181 43.80 19.31 13.86
N VAL A 182 42.87 19.95 14.56
CA VAL A 182 42.33 19.42 15.83
C VAL A 182 41.05 18.66 15.52
N ASP A 183 41.13 17.34 15.64
CA ASP A 183 40.04 16.42 15.29
C ASP A 183 39.23 16.02 16.53
N TYR A 184 38.04 16.57 16.68
CA TYR A 184 37.05 16.11 17.64
C TYR A 184 36.27 14.95 17.03
N ILE A 185 36.96 13.82 16.87
CA ILE A 185 36.47 12.58 16.24
C ILE A 185 35.10 12.18 16.79
N ASP A 186 34.94 12.26 18.11
CA ASP A 186 33.76 11.82 18.84
C ASP A 186 32.56 12.79 18.74
N HIS A 187 32.79 14.02 18.30
CA HIS A 187 31.72 14.99 18.00
C HIS A 187 31.61 15.27 16.49
N ASN A 188 32.37 14.52 15.67
CA ASN A 188 32.39 14.58 14.22
C ASN A 188 32.65 16.00 13.65
N PHE A 189 33.60 16.73 14.23
CA PHE A 189 34.07 17.99 13.66
C PHE A 189 35.60 18.14 13.74
N ARG A 190 36.12 19.00 12.86
CA ARG A 190 37.56 19.30 12.73
C ARG A 190 37.77 20.80 12.77
N VAL A 191 38.75 21.25 13.55
CA VAL A 191 39.25 22.62 13.52
C VAL A 191 40.47 22.68 12.61
N SER A 192 40.48 23.62 11.68
CA SER A 192 41.56 23.85 10.73
C SER A 192 41.97 25.32 10.78
N TYR A 193 43.28 25.56 10.85
CA TYR A 193 43.85 26.90 10.83
C TYR A 193 44.85 27.00 9.68
N MET A 194 44.51 27.83 8.70
CA MET A 194 45.20 27.97 7.43
C MET A 194 45.49 29.44 7.14
N GLU A 195 46.42 29.67 6.22
CA GLU A 195 46.67 30.97 5.62
C GLU A 195 46.18 30.90 4.16
N GLU A 196 45.25 31.78 3.81
CA GLU A 196 44.67 31.88 2.47
C GLU A 196 45.33 33.00 1.68
N GLU A 197 45.88 32.65 0.51
CA GLU A 197 46.45 33.57 -0.46
C GLU A 197 45.49 33.79 -1.64
N GLU A 198 45.04 35.03 -1.85
CA GLU A 198 44.19 35.39 -2.99
C GLU A 198 44.98 36.05 -4.14
N PHE A 199 44.72 35.61 -5.37
CA PHE A 199 45.30 36.16 -6.58
C PHE A 199 44.22 36.47 -7.61
N LYS A 200 44.23 37.69 -8.16
CA LYS A 200 43.41 38.04 -9.32
C LYS A 200 43.96 37.37 -10.58
N MET A 201 43.13 37.21 -11.60
CA MET A 201 43.53 36.66 -12.90
C MET A 201 44.71 37.43 -13.55
N ALA A 202 44.75 38.76 -13.40
CA ALA A 202 45.86 39.60 -13.89
C ALA A 202 47.16 39.52 -13.04
N SER A 203 47.23 38.61 -12.05
CA SER A 203 48.38 38.48 -11.17
C SER A 203 49.65 38.04 -11.93
N ASN A 204 50.78 38.69 -11.63
CA ASN A 204 52.10 38.28 -12.14
C ASN A 204 52.68 37.03 -11.44
N TYR A 205 51.92 36.39 -10.55
CA TYR A 205 52.36 35.18 -9.87
C TYR A 205 52.49 34.01 -10.86
N ALA A 206 53.72 33.54 -11.09
CA ALA A 206 54.05 32.55 -12.13
C ALA A 206 53.21 31.25 -12.05
N PRO A 207 52.91 30.67 -10.87
CA PRO A 207 52.02 29.50 -10.78
C PRO A 207 50.60 29.75 -11.29
N VAL A 208 50.04 30.94 -11.10
CA VAL A 208 48.70 31.29 -11.64
C VAL A 208 48.75 31.43 -13.15
N LYS A 209 49.77 32.11 -13.70
CA LYS A 209 49.96 32.21 -15.17
C LYS A 209 50.12 30.83 -15.82
N ARG A 210 50.89 29.95 -15.20
CA ARG A 210 51.03 28.56 -15.67
C ARG A 210 49.69 27.82 -15.63
N THR A 211 48.93 27.98 -14.54
CA THR A 211 47.62 27.35 -14.39
C THR A 211 46.64 27.77 -15.49
N ILE A 212 46.65 29.06 -15.87
CA ILE A 212 45.83 29.59 -16.97
C ILE A 212 46.29 29.02 -18.31
N TYR A 213 47.60 29.01 -18.59
CA TYR A 213 48.16 28.48 -19.84
C TYR A 213 47.90 26.97 -20.02
N GLU A 214 48.01 26.19 -18.95
CA GLU A 214 47.76 24.73 -18.95
C GLU A 214 46.26 24.39 -18.82
N TRP A 215 45.38 25.39 -18.68
CA TRP A 215 43.96 25.19 -18.41
C TRP A 215 43.24 24.33 -19.45
N PRO A 216 43.38 24.55 -20.78
CA PRO A 216 42.64 23.77 -21.77
C PRO A 216 43.00 22.28 -21.77
N ASN A 217 44.24 21.93 -21.42
CA ASN A 217 44.79 20.57 -21.55
C ASN A 217 44.93 19.82 -20.20
N SER A 218 44.51 20.44 -19.09
CA SER A 218 44.55 19.81 -17.77
C SER A 218 43.20 19.18 -17.43
N LYS A 219 43.22 18.01 -16.78
CA LYS A 219 42.03 17.49 -16.13
C LYS A 219 41.72 18.28 -14.87
N LYS A 220 40.45 18.39 -14.52
CA LYS A 220 39.95 19.28 -13.48
C LYS A 220 38.91 18.58 -12.63
N THR A 221 38.95 18.91 -11.34
CA THR A 221 37.86 18.60 -10.42
C THR A 221 37.03 19.86 -10.25
N PHE A 222 35.76 19.75 -10.63
CA PHE A 222 34.75 20.78 -10.51
C PHE A 222 33.98 20.60 -9.20
N ARG A 223 33.67 21.72 -8.57
CA ARG A 223 32.86 21.76 -7.37
C ARG A 223 31.93 22.96 -7.47
N CYS A 224 30.69 22.69 -7.86
CA CYS A 224 29.62 23.68 -7.92
C CYS A 224 29.02 23.81 -6.51
N ILE A 225 29.06 25.01 -5.95
CA ILE A 225 28.64 25.29 -4.57
C ILE A 225 27.53 26.32 -4.60
N ASN A 226 26.44 26.05 -3.89
CA ASN A 226 25.45 27.06 -3.50
C ASN A 226 25.52 27.25 -1.99
N ARG A 227 25.92 28.42 -1.52
CA ARG A 227 26.21 28.67 -0.09
C ARG A 227 25.33 29.76 0.49
N VAL A 228 24.69 29.49 1.62
CA VAL A 228 24.04 30.50 2.46
C VAL A 228 24.93 30.77 3.68
N ARG A 229 25.29 32.03 3.90
CA ARG A 229 26.11 32.47 5.04
C ARG A 229 25.24 33.16 6.07
N PHE A 230 25.26 32.68 7.31
CA PHE A 230 24.56 33.27 8.45
C PHE A 230 25.52 34.02 9.37
N GLN A 231 25.00 35.05 10.01
CA GLN A 231 25.71 35.90 10.98
C GLN A 231 24.86 36.14 12.23
N HIS A 232 25.52 36.44 13.34
CA HIS A 232 24.87 36.80 14.61
C HIS A 232 25.52 38.05 15.22
N PRO A 233 24.73 38.99 15.80
CA PRO A 233 25.25 40.22 16.40
C PRO A 233 26.28 39.99 17.52
N ASP A 234 26.07 38.96 18.34
CA ASP A 234 26.93 38.68 19.50
C ASP A 234 28.14 37.78 19.22
N TYR A 235 28.10 36.96 18.15
CA TYR A 235 29.16 35.97 17.88
C TYR A 235 29.99 36.40 16.65
N PRO A 236 31.33 36.50 16.77
CA PRO A 236 32.23 36.86 15.66
C PRO A 236 32.50 35.64 14.76
N VAL A 237 31.44 34.95 14.34
CA VAL A 237 31.50 33.69 13.60
C VAL A 237 30.44 33.73 12.49
N PHE A 238 30.83 33.36 11.28
CA PHE A 238 29.93 33.05 10.19
C PHE A 238 29.61 31.56 10.19
N VAL A 239 28.34 31.22 9.94
CA VAL A 239 27.93 29.84 9.68
C VAL A 239 27.66 29.71 8.19
N ASP A 240 28.49 28.93 7.51
CA ASP A 240 28.35 28.64 6.09
C ASP A 240 27.66 27.30 5.90
N ILE A 241 26.51 27.33 5.24
CA ILE A 241 25.74 26.14 4.91
C ILE A 241 25.71 26.00 3.39
N SER A 242 26.31 24.93 2.88
CA SER A 242 26.62 24.77 1.46
C SER A 242 26.00 23.51 0.87
N ILE A 243 25.41 23.64 -0.31
CA ILE A 243 25.00 22.53 -1.19
C ILE A 243 26.06 22.40 -2.27
N VAL A 244 26.66 21.22 -2.38
CA VAL A 244 27.86 20.99 -3.17
C VAL A 244 27.62 19.86 -4.16
N LYS A 245 27.88 20.12 -5.44
CA LYS A 245 27.94 19.09 -6.48
C LYS A 245 29.35 19.00 -7.03
N THR A 246 29.84 17.78 -7.29
CA THR A 246 31.21 17.53 -7.75
C THR A 246 31.26 16.42 -8.79
N ASN A 247 32.40 16.21 -9.46
CA ASN A 247 32.56 15.16 -10.46
C ASN A 247 32.13 13.78 -9.93
N LYS A 248 31.68 12.90 -10.83
CA LYS A 248 31.43 11.50 -10.52
C LYS A 248 32.64 10.87 -9.81
N LYS A 249 32.38 10.21 -8.67
CA LYS A 249 33.41 9.51 -7.90
C LYS A 249 33.83 8.22 -8.61
N VAL A 250 35.10 7.86 -8.47
CA VAL A 250 35.61 6.58 -9.00
C VAL A 250 34.95 5.42 -8.25
N SER A 251 34.32 4.49 -8.94
CA SER A 251 33.77 3.28 -8.31
C SER A 251 34.80 2.17 -8.26
N TYR A 252 35.05 1.61 -7.07
CA TYR A 252 35.88 0.42 -6.89
C TYR A 252 35.05 -0.86 -6.99
N LYS A 253 35.68 -1.97 -7.39
CA LYS A 253 35.02 -3.30 -7.53
C LYS A 253 34.36 -3.82 -6.25
N ASN A 254 34.74 -3.30 -5.08
CA ASN A 254 34.14 -3.64 -3.78
C ASN A 254 32.92 -2.78 -3.40
N GLY A 255 32.39 -1.99 -4.34
CA GLY A 255 31.26 -1.09 -4.12
C GLY A 255 31.59 0.21 -3.38
N LYS A 256 32.84 0.41 -2.94
CA LYS A 256 33.26 1.68 -2.34
C LYS A 256 33.48 2.73 -3.43
N THR A 257 33.08 3.97 -3.15
CA THR A 257 33.40 5.13 -4.01
C THR A 257 34.67 5.81 -3.53
N GLY A 258 35.59 6.08 -4.46
CA GLY A 258 36.81 6.82 -4.29
C GLY A 258 36.65 8.34 -4.46
N PRO A 259 37.76 9.06 -4.67
CA PRO A 259 37.71 10.50 -4.91
C PRO A 259 36.96 10.84 -6.22
N PRO A 260 36.52 12.11 -6.39
CA PRO A 260 35.98 12.59 -7.67
C PRO A 260 36.95 12.33 -8.81
N SER A 261 36.45 11.83 -9.94
CA SER A 261 37.24 11.56 -11.15
C SER A 261 37.46 12.86 -11.93
N PRO A 262 38.70 13.35 -12.10
CA PRO A 262 38.99 14.56 -12.86
C PRO A 262 38.64 14.40 -14.35
N THR A 263 38.09 15.45 -14.98
CA THR A 263 37.71 15.49 -16.40
C THR A 263 38.25 16.74 -17.08
N GLU A 264 38.37 16.75 -18.41
CA GLU A 264 38.94 17.92 -19.12
C GLU A 264 37.94 19.08 -19.17
N THR A 265 36.66 18.73 -19.38
CA THR A 265 35.54 19.67 -19.49
C THR A 265 34.51 19.51 -18.37
N ILE A 266 33.72 20.56 -18.13
CA ILE A 266 32.64 20.53 -17.14
C ILE A 266 31.47 19.64 -17.59
N GLN A 267 31.23 19.50 -18.89
CA GLN A 267 30.19 18.63 -19.43
C GLN A 267 30.48 17.15 -19.14
N GLU A 268 31.72 16.70 -19.39
CA GLU A 268 32.15 15.33 -19.07
C GLU A 268 32.07 15.01 -17.57
N SER A 269 32.25 16.03 -16.72
CA SER A 269 32.21 15.85 -15.26
C SER A 269 30.82 15.45 -14.76
N ASP A 270 29.78 15.78 -15.52
CA ASP A 270 28.37 15.64 -15.17
C ASP A 270 28.01 16.32 -13.83
N VAL A 271 28.79 17.33 -13.42
CA VAL A 271 28.73 17.95 -12.08
C VAL A 271 27.32 18.39 -11.72
N PHE A 272 26.57 18.98 -12.65
CA PHE A 272 25.24 19.53 -12.38
C PHE A 272 24.16 18.47 -12.10
N ASN A 273 24.38 17.22 -12.53
CA ASN A 273 23.44 16.10 -12.36
C ASN A 273 23.83 15.15 -11.21
N THR A 274 24.98 15.37 -10.58
CA THR A 274 25.41 14.55 -9.44
C THR A 274 24.57 14.78 -8.17
N VAL A 275 24.51 13.75 -7.32
CA VAL A 275 23.84 13.81 -6.01
C VAL A 275 24.53 14.89 -5.15
N PRO A 276 23.77 15.88 -4.63
CA PRO A 276 24.35 16.94 -3.82
C PRO A 276 24.90 16.42 -2.49
N ILE A 277 25.99 17.03 -2.05
CA ILE A 277 26.62 16.85 -0.75
C ILE A 277 26.35 18.12 0.06
N TYR A 278 25.95 17.95 1.31
CA TYR A 278 25.70 19.07 2.21
C TYR A 278 26.91 19.27 3.12
N GLU A 279 27.31 20.52 3.31
CA GLU A 279 28.44 20.91 4.14
C GLU A 279 28.07 22.05 5.08
N ILE A 280 28.58 21.97 6.31
CA ILE A 280 28.36 22.97 7.34
C ILE A 280 29.72 23.35 7.91
N GLU A 281 30.03 24.63 7.86
CA GLU A 281 31.31 25.20 8.27
C GLU A 281 31.07 26.41 9.19
N LEU A 282 31.84 26.54 10.26
CA LEU A 282 31.96 27.80 11.00
C LEU A 282 33.25 28.47 10.57
N GLU A 283 33.18 29.75 10.22
CA GLU A 283 34.35 30.55 9.85
C GLU A 283 34.43 31.77 10.78
N LEU A 284 35.61 32.03 11.35
CA LEU A 284 35.77 33.19 12.24
C LEU A 284 35.78 34.50 11.45
N ASP A 285 35.05 35.51 11.93
CA ASP A 285 35.05 36.82 11.30
C ASP A 285 36.30 37.61 11.71
N ASN A 286 37.28 37.70 10.81
CA ASN A 286 38.51 38.49 10.99
C ASN A 286 38.25 39.94 11.46
N ASN A 287 37.17 40.57 11.02
CA ASN A 287 36.88 41.97 11.36
C ASN A 287 36.31 42.13 12.78
N ARG A 288 35.74 41.09 13.38
CA ARG A 288 35.14 41.15 14.72
C ARG A 288 35.90 40.34 15.76
N ALA A 289 36.56 39.25 15.36
CA ALA A 289 37.25 38.35 16.29
C ALA A 289 38.33 39.07 17.12
N HIS A 290 38.98 40.07 16.55
CA HIS A 290 40.06 40.81 17.19
C HIS A 290 39.65 41.64 18.42
N THR A 291 38.35 41.89 18.61
CA THR A 291 37.83 42.63 19.77
C THR A 291 37.61 41.75 21.01
N PHE A 292 37.83 40.43 20.90
CA PHE A 292 37.60 39.47 21.98
C PHE A 292 38.92 38.88 22.48
N ASP A 293 38.98 38.56 23.77
CA ASP A 293 40.07 37.76 24.33
C ASP A 293 39.86 36.26 24.02
N VAL A 294 40.93 35.47 24.16
CA VAL A 294 40.93 34.03 23.85
C VAL A 294 39.83 33.29 24.61
N LYS A 295 39.62 33.62 25.89
CA LYS A 295 38.67 32.90 26.76
C LYS A 295 37.23 33.16 26.32
N THR A 296 36.87 34.41 26.06
CA THR A 296 35.51 34.77 25.59
C THR A 296 35.26 34.23 24.19
N LEU A 297 36.25 34.32 23.29
CA LEU A 297 36.14 33.80 21.92
C LEU A 297 35.96 32.27 21.89
N MET A 298 36.71 31.54 22.73
CA MET A 298 36.53 30.09 22.91
C MET A 298 35.13 29.77 23.44
N ALA A 299 34.59 30.55 24.37
CA ALA A 299 33.23 30.36 24.88
C ALA A 299 32.16 30.59 23.78
N HIS A 300 32.33 31.63 22.97
CA HIS A 300 31.45 31.91 21.82
C HIS A 300 31.52 30.78 20.77
N LEU A 301 32.72 30.31 20.44
CA LEU A 301 32.91 29.19 19.51
C LEU A 301 32.26 27.91 20.01
N LYS A 302 32.45 27.55 21.29
CA LYS A 302 31.77 26.39 21.90
C LYS A 302 30.26 26.50 21.81
N LYS A 303 29.70 27.71 22.02
CA LYS A 303 28.26 27.96 21.87
C LYS A 303 27.79 27.81 20.43
N CYS A 304 28.54 28.33 19.46
CA CYS A 304 28.25 28.16 18.02
C CYS A 304 28.30 26.69 17.59
N ILE A 305 29.35 25.96 18.00
CA ILE A 305 29.48 24.51 17.77
C ILE A 305 28.29 23.77 18.36
N ARG A 306 27.85 24.14 19.57
CA ARG A 306 26.67 23.54 20.19
C ARG A 306 25.39 23.77 19.38
N PHE A 307 25.17 24.97 18.82
CA PHE A 307 24.01 25.20 17.93
C PHE A 307 24.00 24.25 16.72
N ILE A 308 25.15 24.08 16.06
CA ILE A 308 25.27 23.17 14.92
C ILE A 308 25.04 21.72 15.35
N LEU A 309 25.71 21.26 16.41
CA LEU A 309 25.53 19.90 16.93
C LEU A 309 24.10 19.66 17.40
N SER A 310 23.42 20.67 17.94
CA SER A 310 22.02 20.56 18.35
C SER A 310 21.08 20.37 17.18
N GLY A 311 21.32 21.05 16.05
CA GLY A 311 20.60 20.80 14.81
C GLY A 311 20.89 19.40 14.24
N LEU A 312 22.17 18.99 14.20
CA LEU A 312 22.58 17.68 13.69
C LEU A 312 22.06 16.51 14.53
N GLN A 313 22.04 16.64 15.85
CA GLN A 313 21.58 15.59 16.76
C GLN A 313 20.10 15.71 17.16
N GLU A 314 19.41 16.74 16.68
CA GLU A 314 17.99 17.03 17.02
C GLU A 314 17.75 17.12 18.54
N SER A 315 18.75 17.60 19.27
CA SER A 315 18.70 17.76 20.73
C SER A 315 19.42 19.03 21.17
N PRO A 316 18.87 19.79 22.12
CA PRO A 316 19.61 20.89 22.77
C PRO A 316 20.81 20.39 23.59
N TYR A 317 20.91 19.08 23.84
CA TYR A 317 21.97 18.44 24.61
C TYR A 317 22.77 17.47 23.73
N PRO A 318 23.62 17.97 22.82
CA PRO A 318 24.42 17.10 21.98
C PRO A 318 25.40 16.27 22.81
N ILE A 319 25.52 14.99 22.48
CA ILE A 319 26.39 14.02 23.14
C ILE A 319 27.42 13.46 22.16
N PRO A 320 28.52 12.88 22.65
CA PRO A 320 29.49 12.22 21.79
C PRO A 320 28.88 11.01 21.04
N TYR A 321 29.38 10.70 19.86
CA TYR A 321 28.91 9.57 19.04
C TYR A 321 29.24 8.22 19.69
N SER A 322 30.34 8.13 20.44
CA SER A 322 30.69 6.96 21.27
C SER A 322 29.63 6.66 22.33
N GLU A 323 29.02 7.69 22.93
CA GLU A 323 27.91 7.56 23.87
C GLU A 323 26.67 7.03 23.13
N GLN A 324 26.36 7.56 21.94
CA GLN A 324 25.25 7.05 21.12
C GLN A 324 25.43 5.56 20.76
N ASP A 325 26.64 5.15 20.34
CA ASP A 325 26.97 3.77 20.03
C ASP A 325 26.84 2.86 21.27
N THR A 326 27.28 3.35 22.43
CA THR A 326 27.17 2.63 23.71
C THR A 326 25.72 2.42 24.10
N ILE A 327 24.88 3.45 24.00
CA ILE A 327 23.45 3.37 24.30
C ILE A 327 22.73 2.42 23.33
N LEU A 328 23.09 2.43 22.04
CA LEU A 328 22.51 1.49 21.09
C LEU A 328 22.90 0.03 21.41
N LYS A 329 24.14 -0.20 21.87
CA LYS A 329 24.58 -1.53 22.35
C LYS A 329 23.82 -1.94 23.62
N ASP A 330 23.67 -1.03 24.59
CA ASP A 330 22.91 -1.28 25.81
C ASP A 330 21.45 -1.62 25.51
N TYR A 331 20.82 -0.89 24.59
CA TYR A 331 19.49 -1.18 24.07
C TYR A 331 19.40 -2.60 23.48
N MET A 332 20.37 -3.01 22.67
CA MET A 332 20.41 -4.36 22.10
C MET A 332 20.64 -5.45 23.16
N CYS A 333 21.54 -5.21 24.12
CA CYS A 333 21.76 -6.09 25.26
C CYS A 333 20.53 -6.21 26.15
N ARG A 334 19.71 -5.16 26.27
CA ARG A 334 18.45 -5.26 27.02
C ARG A 334 17.51 -6.29 26.40
N MET A 335 17.49 -6.38 25.07
CA MET A 335 16.62 -7.31 24.32
C MET A 335 17.20 -8.72 24.21
N TYR A 336 18.51 -8.85 23.98
CA TYR A 336 19.19 -10.11 23.67
C TYR A 336 20.17 -10.59 24.73
N THR A 337 20.25 -9.93 25.88
CA THR A 337 21.28 -10.10 26.92
C THR A 337 22.69 -9.73 26.46
N ASP A 338 23.65 -9.74 27.39
CA ASP A 338 25.06 -9.41 27.11
C ASP A 338 25.72 -10.37 26.10
N SER A 339 25.12 -11.54 25.82
CA SER A 339 25.60 -12.48 24.79
C SER A 339 25.60 -11.86 23.38
N TRP A 340 24.74 -10.87 23.12
CA TRP A 340 24.69 -10.18 21.83
C TRP A 340 25.99 -9.47 21.48
N LEU A 341 26.74 -8.94 22.45
CA LEU A 341 28.02 -8.24 22.21
C LEU A 341 29.08 -9.13 21.56
N THR A 342 28.94 -10.45 21.65
CA THR A 342 29.88 -11.40 21.04
C THR A 342 29.56 -11.68 19.57
N THR A 343 28.28 -11.60 19.18
CA THR A 343 27.82 -11.97 17.84
C THR A 343 27.44 -10.76 16.98
N GLU A 344 27.05 -9.66 17.61
CA GLU A 344 26.43 -8.46 17.02
C GLU A 344 25.29 -8.84 16.05
N LYS A 345 24.59 -9.93 16.35
CA LYS A 345 23.49 -10.47 15.55
C LYS A 345 22.26 -10.72 16.44
N PRO A 346 21.07 -10.28 16.02
CA PRO A 346 20.80 -9.53 14.79
C PRO A 346 21.35 -8.10 14.82
N LEU A 347 21.48 -7.47 13.65
CA LEU A 347 21.82 -6.04 13.57
C LEU A 347 20.77 -5.21 14.33
N PRO A 348 21.15 -4.04 14.87
CA PRO A 348 20.21 -3.17 15.57
C PRO A 348 18.95 -2.87 14.74
N TYR A 349 17.79 -2.95 15.37
CA TYR A 349 16.49 -2.70 14.75
C TYR A 349 15.51 -2.09 15.76
N PHE A 350 14.49 -1.40 15.26
CA PHE A 350 13.45 -0.79 16.09
C PHE A 350 12.41 -1.84 16.49
N VAL A 351 12.24 -2.06 17.80
CA VAL A 351 11.39 -3.14 18.35
C VAL A 351 9.88 -2.80 18.38
N GLY A 352 9.50 -1.52 18.28
CA GLY A 352 8.10 -1.11 18.29
C GLY A 352 7.32 -1.63 17.06
N PRO A 353 6.14 -2.24 17.25
CA PRO A 353 5.33 -2.83 16.18
C PRO A 353 4.70 -1.77 15.27
N GLN A 354 4.52 -2.08 13.99
CA GLN A 354 3.72 -1.23 13.09
C GLN A 354 2.22 -1.51 13.23
N ASN A 355 1.41 -0.45 13.19
CA ASN A 355 -0.05 -0.55 13.30
C ASN A 355 -0.70 -0.71 11.93
N VAL A 356 -1.85 -1.39 11.89
CA VAL A 356 -2.68 -1.60 10.69
C VAL A 356 -3.70 -0.46 10.57
N SER A 357 -4.06 -0.03 9.35
CA SER A 357 -5.12 0.97 9.17
C SER A 357 -6.48 0.36 9.50
N LEU A 358 -7.30 1.06 10.30
CA LEU A 358 -8.65 0.63 10.66
C LEU A 358 -9.55 0.64 9.41
N GLN A 359 -10.28 -0.46 9.17
CA GLN A 359 -11.23 -0.61 8.07
C GLN A 359 -12.66 -0.79 8.60
N LEU A 360 -13.66 -0.62 7.72
CA LEU A 360 -15.09 -0.76 8.08
C LEU A 360 -15.40 -2.13 8.70
N GLU A 361 -14.78 -3.20 8.19
CA GLU A 361 -14.93 -4.56 8.74
C GLU A 361 -14.53 -4.67 10.21
N ASN A 362 -13.53 -3.90 10.67
CA ASN A 362 -13.09 -3.93 12.06
C ASN A 362 -14.08 -3.23 13.00
N MET A 363 -15.01 -2.43 12.47
CA MET A 363 -16.04 -1.77 13.25
C MET A 363 -17.31 -2.60 13.43
N VAL A 364 -17.45 -3.71 12.70
CA VAL A 364 -18.63 -4.57 12.80
C VAL A 364 -18.57 -5.35 14.11
N CYS A 365 -19.59 -5.19 14.95
CA CYS A 365 -19.69 -5.95 16.20
C CYS A 365 -20.25 -7.35 15.89
N HIS A 366 -19.39 -8.37 15.89
CA HIS A 366 -19.81 -9.73 15.64
C HIS A 366 -20.57 -10.28 16.86
N LYS A 367 -21.83 -10.71 16.66
CA LYS A 367 -22.64 -11.39 17.70
C LYS A 367 -22.24 -12.86 17.91
N ASN A 368 -21.43 -13.43 17.02
CA ASN A 368 -20.99 -14.83 17.09
C ASN A 368 -19.48 -14.90 17.40
N GLU A 369 -19.10 -15.68 18.41
CA GLU A 369 -17.70 -15.91 18.86
C GLU A 369 -16.76 -16.54 17.81
N ASN A 370 -17.25 -16.88 16.61
CA ASN A 370 -16.51 -17.62 15.58
C ASN A 370 -16.08 -16.79 14.35
N SER A 371 -16.25 -15.46 14.37
CA SER A 371 -15.67 -14.60 13.32
C SER A 371 -14.15 -14.54 13.48
N ASN A 372 -13.39 -14.89 12.44
CA ASN A 372 -11.93 -14.70 12.39
C ASN A 372 -11.53 -13.23 12.19
N LEU A 373 -12.49 -12.33 11.97
CA LEU A 373 -12.25 -10.90 11.78
C LEU A 373 -12.07 -10.22 13.13
N ILE A 374 -11.00 -9.44 13.24
CA ILE A 374 -10.69 -8.68 14.44
C ILE A 374 -11.60 -7.45 14.48
N SER A 375 -12.51 -7.42 15.46
CA SER A 375 -13.42 -6.29 15.71
C SER A 375 -12.90 -5.44 16.87
N ILE A 376 -12.98 -4.11 16.74
CA ILE A 376 -12.64 -3.17 17.81
C ILE A 376 -13.78 -3.02 18.84
N CYS A 377 -14.95 -3.62 18.61
CA CYS A 377 -16.10 -3.45 19.50
C CYS A 377 -15.90 -4.02 20.91
N ASN A 378 -15.04 -5.03 21.06
CA ASN A 378 -14.85 -5.77 22.32
C ASN A 378 -13.37 -5.89 22.66
N ASP A 379 -12.99 -5.72 23.93
CA ASP A 379 -11.63 -5.85 24.45
C ASP A 379 -10.60 -4.89 23.81
N TYR A 380 -10.99 -3.64 23.56
CA TYR A 380 -10.10 -2.60 23.03
C TYR A 380 -10.00 -1.37 23.91
N THR A 381 -8.81 -0.78 23.88
CA THR A 381 -8.55 0.57 24.35
C THR A 381 -8.38 1.53 23.19
N VAL A 382 -8.71 2.80 23.40
CA VAL A 382 -8.52 3.88 22.45
C VAL A 382 -7.76 5.04 23.09
N THR A 383 -6.86 5.64 22.33
CA THR A 383 -6.10 6.84 22.70
C THR A 383 -5.90 7.75 21.48
N GLU A 384 -5.56 9.02 21.71
CA GLU A 384 -5.27 9.95 20.62
C GLU A 384 -4.00 9.56 19.86
N LYS A 385 -4.00 9.74 18.54
CA LYS A 385 -2.79 9.71 17.74
C LYS A 385 -2.19 11.12 17.70
N ALA A 386 -0.98 11.30 18.25
CA ALA A 386 -0.31 12.59 18.18
C ALA A 386 0.42 12.73 16.84
N ASP A 387 0.52 13.96 16.35
CA ASP A 387 1.42 14.29 15.24
C ASP A 387 2.85 14.49 15.75
N GLY A 388 3.41 13.43 16.34
CA GLY A 388 4.75 13.40 16.93
C GLY A 388 5.67 12.40 16.23
N LEU A 389 6.98 12.51 16.49
CA LEU A 389 7.95 11.53 16.03
C LEU A 389 7.88 10.29 16.92
N ARG A 390 7.51 9.13 16.37
CA ARG A 390 7.53 7.87 17.13
C ARG A 390 8.96 7.52 17.57
N THR A 391 9.16 7.36 18.87
CA THR A 391 10.45 7.02 19.48
C THR A 391 10.27 6.06 20.64
N LEU A 392 11.30 5.27 20.94
CA LEU A 392 11.38 4.54 22.21
C LEU A 392 12.09 5.40 23.23
N LEU A 393 11.60 5.44 24.47
CA LEU A 393 12.32 6.06 25.58
C LEU A 393 13.12 4.97 26.32
N TYR A 394 14.43 5.14 26.38
CA TYR A 394 15.34 4.24 27.09
C TYR A 394 15.96 4.97 28.28
N VAL A 395 15.76 4.42 29.48
CA VAL A 395 16.47 4.85 30.69
C VAL A 395 17.69 3.95 30.84
N SER A 396 18.89 4.52 30.77
CA SER A 396 20.11 3.74 30.79
C SER A 396 20.38 3.09 32.15
N LYS A 397 21.37 2.20 32.18
CA LYS A 397 21.87 1.53 33.40
C LYS A 397 22.42 2.50 34.47
N VAL A 398 22.59 3.77 34.13
CA VAL A 398 23.05 4.85 35.03
C VAL A 398 22.00 5.94 35.24
N GLY A 399 20.76 5.72 34.79
CA GLY A 399 19.62 6.61 35.01
C GLY A 399 19.48 7.78 34.03
N LYS A 400 20.40 7.95 33.07
CA LYS A 400 20.26 8.95 32.00
C LYS A 400 19.15 8.55 31.02
N VAL A 401 18.40 9.52 30.50
CA VAL A 401 17.23 9.28 29.65
C VAL A 401 17.54 9.61 28.19
N TYR A 402 17.24 8.68 27.29
CA TYR A 402 17.47 8.79 25.86
C TYR A 402 16.21 8.42 25.08
N MET A 403 16.10 8.94 23.87
CA MET A 403 15.10 8.52 22.89
C MET A 403 15.78 7.83 21.71
N ILE A 404 15.19 6.76 21.20
CA ILE A 404 15.68 6.00 20.05
C ILE A 404 14.62 6.06 18.96
N THR A 405 14.96 6.66 17.82
CA THR A 405 14.02 6.84 16.70
C THR A 405 13.83 5.55 15.89
N GLY A 406 12.81 5.52 15.01
CA GLY A 406 12.57 4.41 14.07
C GLY A 406 13.72 4.07 13.10
N ASN A 407 14.67 5.00 12.95
CA ASN A 407 15.93 4.85 12.18
C ASN A 407 17.16 4.63 13.08
N LEU A 408 16.95 4.38 14.37
CA LEU A 408 17.97 4.10 15.40
C LEU A 408 18.91 5.28 15.69
N LYS A 409 18.50 6.51 15.39
CA LYS A 409 19.17 7.71 15.90
C LYS A 409 18.88 7.83 17.39
N VAL A 410 19.93 7.99 18.20
CA VAL A 410 19.87 8.21 19.65
C VAL A 410 19.83 9.71 19.91
N ILE A 411 18.83 10.16 20.66
CA ILE A 411 18.60 11.55 21.03
C ILE A 411 18.65 11.64 22.56
N PHE A 412 19.61 12.39 23.10
CA PHE A 412 19.70 12.60 24.54
C PHE A 412 18.74 13.70 24.98
N THR A 413 18.02 13.48 26.09
CA THR A 413 17.00 14.43 26.57
C THR A 413 17.55 15.51 27.48
N GLY A 414 18.79 15.39 27.95
CA GLY A 414 19.36 16.27 28.97
C GLY A 414 18.89 15.95 30.40
N SER A 415 18.18 14.83 30.57
CA SER A 415 17.57 14.44 31.85
C SER A 415 18.13 13.12 32.38
N MET A 416 18.04 12.96 33.69
CA MET A 416 18.31 11.70 34.38
C MET A 416 17.36 11.47 35.54
N THR A 417 17.19 10.22 35.95
CA THR A 417 16.46 9.83 37.16
C THR A 417 17.38 9.15 38.15
N LYS A 418 17.27 9.50 39.43
CA LYS A 418 17.99 8.84 40.53
C LYS A 418 17.29 7.56 40.99
N GLU A 419 16.04 7.33 40.57
CA GLU A 419 15.27 6.17 40.96
C GLU A 419 15.82 4.92 40.26
N LYS A 420 16.52 4.06 41.02
CA LYS A 420 17.20 2.88 40.49
C LYS A 420 16.22 1.84 39.96
N LEU A 421 14.98 1.81 40.47
CA LEU A 421 13.92 0.97 39.93
C LEU A 421 13.51 1.39 38.52
N CYS A 422 13.82 2.62 38.07
CA CYS A 422 13.53 3.03 36.70
C CYS A 422 14.67 2.70 35.72
N TRP A 423 15.84 2.29 36.21
CA TRP A 423 17.03 2.09 35.36
C TRP A 423 16.88 0.86 34.47
N ASP A 424 17.40 0.94 33.25
CA ASP A 424 17.32 -0.12 32.22
C ASP A 424 15.87 -0.44 31.75
N SER A 425 15.00 0.59 31.78
CA SER A 425 13.63 0.55 31.28
C SER A 425 13.52 0.96 29.81
N LEU A 426 12.53 0.44 29.11
CA LEU A 426 12.23 0.76 27.71
C LEU A 426 10.72 0.92 27.50
N LEU A 427 10.32 2.11 27.05
CA LEU A 427 8.94 2.51 26.79
C LEU A 427 8.76 2.84 25.30
N ASP A 428 7.55 2.68 24.77
CA ASP A 428 7.15 3.13 23.43
C ASP A 428 6.23 4.35 23.53
N GLY A 429 6.41 5.30 22.62
CA GLY A 429 5.76 6.60 22.70
C GLY A 429 5.99 7.50 21.48
N GLU A 430 5.48 8.72 21.58
CA GLU A 430 5.64 9.77 20.59
C GLU A 430 6.36 10.98 21.21
N PHE A 431 7.45 11.40 20.58
CA PHE A 431 8.19 12.59 20.93
C PHE A 431 7.60 13.82 20.23
N ILE A 432 7.27 14.84 21.01
CA ILE A 432 6.56 16.05 20.59
C ILE A 432 7.42 17.25 20.95
N MET A 433 8.04 17.86 19.94
CA MET A 433 8.91 19.02 20.13
C MET A 433 8.11 20.32 20.32
N TYR A 434 7.05 20.52 19.54
CA TYR A 434 6.25 21.75 19.52
C TYR A 434 4.76 21.47 19.70
N GLY A 435 4.03 22.44 20.25
CA GLY A 435 2.57 22.41 20.40
C GLY A 435 1.84 23.02 19.21
N LYS A 436 0.52 23.21 19.37
CA LYS A 436 -0.40 23.66 18.30
C LYS A 436 -0.02 25.00 17.65
N LEU A 437 -0.32 25.12 16.35
CA LEU A 437 -0.22 26.39 15.61
C LEU A 437 -1.35 27.36 16.03
N PRO A 438 -1.18 28.70 15.94
CA PRO A 438 0.00 29.43 15.45
C PRO A 438 1.08 29.69 16.51
N LYS A 439 0.83 29.36 17.79
CA LYS A 439 1.74 29.70 18.91
C LYS A 439 3.06 28.92 18.88
N LYS A 440 3.09 27.70 18.32
CA LYS A 440 4.25 26.82 18.15
C LYS A 440 5.17 26.76 19.39
N LYS A 441 4.57 26.69 20.59
CA LYS A 441 5.32 26.64 21.86
C LYS A 441 6.14 25.36 21.92
N ARG A 442 7.42 25.45 22.32
CA ARG A 442 8.25 24.26 22.55
C ARG A 442 7.74 23.48 23.76
N LEU A 443 7.38 22.21 23.55
CA LEU A 443 6.87 21.30 24.57
C LEU A 443 7.92 20.33 25.09
N PHE A 444 8.86 19.91 24.22
CA PHE A 444 9.94 18.97 24.52
C PHE A 444 9.49 17.77 25.39
N MET A 445 8.46 17.06 24.91
CA MET A 445 7.70 16.07 25.68
C MET A 445 7.71 14.69 25.02
N PHE A 446 7.75 13.63 25.83
CA PHE A 446 7.51 12.26 25.41
C PHE A 446 6.15 11.77 25.91
N ALA A 447 5.22 11.48 24.98
CA ALA A 447 3.92 10.91 25.25
C ALA A 447 4.00 9.37 25.15
N ALA A 448 4.18 8.70 26.28
CA ALA A 448 4.30 7.26 26.38
C ALA A 448 2.93 6.58 26.25
N PHE A 449 2.85 5.52 25.47
CA PHE A 449 1.63 4.73 25.27
C PHE A 449 1.79 3.24 25.57
N ASP A 450 3.02 2.72 25.68
CA ASP A 450 3.28 1.32 26.08
C ASP A 450 4.63 1.19 26.81
N ILE A 451 4.84 0.06 27.49
CA ILE A 451 6.08 -0.28 28.19
C ILE A 451 6.51 -1.72 27.85
N TYR A 452 7.77 -1.90 27.49
CA TYR A 452 8.30 -3.22 27.08
C TYR A 452 9.21 -3.82 28.13
N TYR A 453 9.97 -2.97 28.81
CA TYR A 453 10.88 -3.34 29.88
C TYR A 453 10.72 -2.36 31.03
N PHE A 454 10.49 -2.89 32.22
CA PHE A 454 10.39 -2.14 33.46
C PHE A 454 11.64 -2.44 34.30
N GLY A 455 12.41 -1.40 34.62
CA GLY A 455 13.64 -1.47 35.40
C GLY A 455 13.44 -2.01 36.81
N GLY A 456 14.47 -2.53 37.46
CA GLY A 456 14.33 -3.08 38.83
C GLY A 456 13.59 -4.43 38.94
N MET A 457 12.89 -4.90 37.90
CA MET A 457 12.50 -6.31 37.76
C MET A 457 13.74 -7.18 37.44
N GLN A 458 13.63 -8.52 37.54
CA GLN A 458 14.76 -9.40 37.21
C GLN A 458 15.38 -9.03 35.86
N LYS A 459 16.72 -8.98 35.77
CA LYS A 459 17.48 -8.46 34.62
C LYS A 459 17.10 -9.10 33.25
N LYS A 460 16.52 -10.31 33.26
CA LYS A 460 16.05 -11.03 32.07
C LYS A 460 14.54 -10.93 31.81
N ALA A 461 13.76 -10.40 32.74
CA ALA A 461 12.30 -10.28 32.61
C ALA A 461 11.95 -9.09 31.70
N HIS A 462 11.01 -9.31 30.78
CA HIS A 462 10.37 -8.29 29.97
C HIS A 462 8.86 -8.39 30.19
N VAL A 463 8.14 -7.27 30.04
CA VAL A 463 6.70 -7.20 30.30
C VAL A 463 5.87 -7.27 29.03
N ARG A 464 6.52 -7.41 27.86
CA ARG A 464 5.88 -7.50 26.55
C ARG A 464 4.80 -8.58 26.43
N HIS A 465 4.93 -9.69 27.15
CA HIS A 465 3.99 -10.81 27.07
C HIS A 465 2.69 -10.50 27.82
N LEU A 466 2.73 -9.59 28.81
CA LEU A 466 1.56 -9.25 29.61
C LEU A 466 0.47 -8.57 28.75
N PRO A 467 -0.82 -8.77 29.09
CA PRO A 467 -1.93 -8.02 28.51
C PRO A 467 -1.75 -6.50 28.74
N PHE A 468 -2.40 -5.71 27.89
CA PHE A 468 -2.28 -4.26 27.93
C PHE A 468 -3.06 -3.64 29.10
N SER A 469 -4.35 -3.99 29.25
CA SER A 469 -5.23 -3.51 30.33
C SER A 469 -6.35 -4.52 30.64
N THR A 470 -7.16 -4.22 31.67
CA THR A 470 -8.33 -5.01 32.10
C THR A 470 -9.46 -4.11 32.59
N ASN A 471 -10.69 -4.64 32.58
CA ASN A 471 -11.85 -4.06 33.26
C ASN A 471 -12.06 -4.62 34.67
N ASP A 472 -11.36 -5.70 35.02
CA ASP A 472 -11.46 -6.33 36.33
C ASP A 472 -10.73 -5.48 37.37
N GLU A 473 -11.49 -4.80 38.24
CA GLU A 473 -10.96 -3.97 39.34
C GLU A 473 -10.26 -4.80 40.42
N GLU A 474 -10.50 -6.11 40.49
CA GLU A 474 -9.84 -7.01 41.46
C GLU A 474 -8.49 -7.53 40.96
N ALA A 475 -8.17 -7.32 39.68
CA ALA A 475 -6.96 -7.82 39.07
C ALA A 475 -5.70 -7.07 39.56
N LEU A 476 -4.62 -7.82 39.79
CA LEU A 476 -3.35 -7.29 40.31
C LEU A 476 -2.79 -6.16 39.42
N GLU A 477 -2.50 -5.00 40.01
CA GLU A 477 -1.97 -3.82 39.30
C GLU A 477 -0.70 -4.12 38.48
N ASP A 478 0.17 -5.04 38.94
CA ASP A 478 1.42 -5.36 38.24
C ASP A 478 1.25 -6.37 37.07
N GLY A 479 0.04 -6.86 36.81
CA GLY A 479 -0.27 -7.84 35.75
C GLY A 479 -0.44 -7.25 34.35
N PHE A 480 -0.51 -5.93 34.20
CA PHE A 480 -0.89 -5.25 32.95
C PHE A 480 0.08 -4.15 32.56
N ARG A 481 0.40 -4.04 31.26
CA ARG A 481 1.40 -3.08 30.77
C ARG A 481 0.99 -1.62 31.01
N LEU A 482 -0.28 -1.26 30.86
CA LEU A 482 -0.75 0.11 31.10
C LEU A 482 -0.59 0.53 32.58
N SER A 483 -0.85 -0.38 33.51
CA SER A 483 -0.67 -0.12 34.94
C SER A 483 0.82 0.03 35.28
N LEU A 484 1.67 -0.86 34.76
CA LEU A 484 3.12 -0.75 34.87
C LEU A 484 3.65 0.56 34.27
N LEU A 485 3.10 1.02 33.15
CA LEU A 485 3.47 2.31 32.56
C LEU A 485 3.12 3.48 33.50
N LYS A 486 1.92 3.48 34.10
CA LYS A 486 1.50 4.49 35.09
C LYS A 486 2.38 4.46 36.34
N LYS A 487 2.70 3.26 36.84
CA LYS A 487 3.62 3.06 37.98
C LYS A 487 5.01 3.59 37.68
N PHE A 488 5.57 3.29 36.50
CA PHE A 488 6.84 3.85 36.05
C PHE A 488 6.78 5.39 36.01
N HIS A 489 5.72 5.95 35.41
CA HIS A 489 5.54 7.41 35.31
C HIS A 489 5.48 8.09 36.67
N ALA A 490 4.78 7.51 37.64
CA ALA A 490 4.69 8.04 39.01
C ALA A 490 6.03 7.98 39.76
N MET A 491 6.84 6.95 39.54
CA MET A 491 8.15 6.79 40.20
C MET A 491 9.28 7.57 39.52
N CYS A 492 9.22 7.76 38.20
CA CYS A 492 10.32 8.33 37.41
C CYS A 492 10.37 9.85 37.57
N VAL A 493 11.03 10.33 38.63
CA VAL A 493 11.34 11.74 38.81
C VAL A 493 12.55 12.11 37.96
N LEU A 494 12.39 13.08 37.06
CA LEU A 494 13.44 13.58 36.17
C LEU A 494 14.12 14.81 36.75
N GLU A 495 15.45 14.81 36.71
CA GLU A 495 16.32 15.92 37.04
C GLU A 495 17.19 16.31 35.83
N SER A 496 17.60 17.57 35.73
CA SER A 496 18.57 18.01 34.73
C SER A 496 19.94 17.40 35.04
N VAL A 497 20.66 16.96 34.01
CA VAL A 497 22.05 16.49 34.18
C VAL A 497 23.01 17.65 34.47
N THR A 498 22.58 18.89 34.20
CA THR A 498 23.36 20.11 34.51
C THR A 498 22.99 20.63 35.90
N SER A 499 23.99 20.81 36.77
CA SER A 499 23.80 21.38 38.10
C SER A 499 23.16 22.78 38.04
N ASN A 500 22.17 23.06 38.90
CA ASN A 500 21.44 24.32 38.98
C ASN A 500 20.60 24.69 37.74
N SER A 501 20.23 23.72 36.90
CA SER A 501 19.34 23.93 35.75
C SER A 501 18.01 23.18 35.92
N SER A 502 16.91 23.78 35.44
CA SER A 502 15.59 23.14 35.43
C SER A 502 15.50 22.07 34.34
N CYS A 503 14.91 20.91 34.64
CA CYS A 503 14.62 19.89 33.63
C CYS A 503 13.50 20.37 32.68
N GLU A 504 13.82 20.62 31.41
CA GLU A 504 12.83 21.01 30.40
C GLU A 504 12.04 19.82 29.84
N PHE A 505 12.67 18.65 29.79
CA PHE A 505 12.05 17.44 29.23
C PHE A 505 11.03 16.86 30.19
N ARG A 506 9.87 16.46 29.65
CA ARG A 506 8.77 15.87 30.43
C ARG A 506 8.27 14.58 29.81
N ILE A 507 7.93 13.61 30.66
CA ILE A 507 7.26 12.37 30.27
C ILE A 507 5.78 12.49 30.66
N ARG A 508 4.89 12.13 29.74
CA ARG A 508 3.45 12.04 29.95
C ARG A 508 2.99 10.63 29.57
N CYS A 509 2.23 9.97 30.44
CA CYS A 509 1.46 8.80 30.03
C CYS A 509 0.23 9.27 29.23
N LYS A 510 0.00 8.69 28.05
CA LYS A 510 -1.22 8.94 27.28
C LYS A 510 -2.45 8.51 28.07
N HIS A 511 -3.57 9.17 27.79
CA HIS A 511 -4.85 8.80 28.38
C HIS A 511 -5.50 7.74 27.49
N PHE A 512 -6.04 6.71 28.11
CA PHE A 512 -6.75 5.63 27.43
C PHE A 512 -8.18 5.55 27.95
N GLU A 513 -9.12 5.41 27.04
CA GLU A 513 -10.47 4.95 27.33
C GLU A 513 -10.59 3.50 26.85
N GLN A 514 -11.46 2.71 27.48
CA GLN A 514 -11.59 1.29 27.17
C GLN A 514 -13.05 0.87 27.10
N THR A 515 -13.34 -0.19 26.33
CA THR A 515 -14.67 -0.81 26.30
C THR A 515 -15.00 -1.38 27.67
N LYS A 516 -16.16 -1.04 28.23
CA LYS A 516 -16.66 -1.60 29.49
C LYS A 516 -18.03 -2.23 29.26
N SER A 517 -18.07 -3.54 29.02
CA SER A 517 -19.28 -4.37 28.87
C SER A 517 -20.52 -3.59 28.37
N ASP A 518 -21.70 -3.74 28.99
CA ASP A 518 -22.94 -3.05 28.60
C ASP A 518 -22.96 -1.53 28.95
N GLU A 519 -21.89 -0.97 29.51
CA GLU A 519 -21.85 0.41 30.02
C GLU A 519 -21.20 1.42 29.07
N GLN A 520 -20.15 1.02 28.34
CA GLN A 520 -19.41 1.92 27.46
C GLN A 520 -18.88 1.18 26.22
N SER A 521 -19.39 1.57 25.07
CA SER A 521 -18.93 1.12 23.75
C SER A 521 -17.59 1.76 23.36
N ILE A 522 -16.87 1.14 22.42
CA ILE A 522 -15.62 1.70 21.89
C ILE A 522 -15.86 3.03 21.16
N MET A 523 -17.06 3.27 20.62
CA MET A 523 -17.41 4.52 19.94
C MET A 523 -17.61 5.67 20.93
N GLU A 524 -18.24 5.41 22.07
CA GLU A 524 -18.34 6.38 23.17
C GLU A 524 -16.96 6.70 23.75
N ALA A 525 -16.13 5.66 23.97
CA ALA A 525 -14.73 5.83 24.36
C ALA A 525 -13.94 6.69 23.35
N SER A 526 -14.15 6.46 22.05
CA SER A 526 -13.54 7.23 20.97
C SER A 526 -14.00 8.69 21.01
N SER A 527 -15.28 8.94 21.27
CA SER A 527 -15.81 10.30 21.41
C SER A 527 -15.21 11.05 22.59
N ILE A 528 -15.01 10.39 23.73
CA ILE A 528 -14.38 11.00 24.91
C ILE A 528 -12.93 11.39 24.62
N ILE A 529 -12.17 10.53 23.97
CA ILE A 529 -10.78 10.84 23.57
C ILE A 529 -10.75 11.98 22.55
N TRP A 530 -11.60 11.92 21.52
CA TRP A 530 -11.60 12.90 20.44
C TRP A 530 -12.01 14.31 20.89
N SER A 531 -12.90 14.42 21.89
CA SER A 531 -13.33 15.72 22.43
C SER A 531 -12.34 16.36 23.42
N ARG A 532 -11.28 15.65 23.84
CA ARG A 532 -10.32 16.20 24.81
C ARG A 532 -9.42 17.25 24.18
N GLU A 533 -9.08 18.27 24.98
CA GLU A 533 -8.09 19.26 24.56
C GLU A 533 -6.65 18.76 24.82
N TYR A 534 -5.83 18.81 23.78
CA TYR A 534 -4.42 18.48 23.81
C TYR A 534 -3.55 19.71 23.52
N GLU A 535 -2.36 19.77 24.14
CA GLU A 535 -1.36 20.84 23.93
C GLU A 535 -0.70 20.79 22.53
N TYR A 536 -0.92 19.71 21.80
CA TYR A 536 -0.29 19.37 20.53
C TYR A 536 -1.33 18.89 19.51
N GLU A 537 -0.94 18.84 18.24
CA GLU A 537 -1.81 18.41 17.15
C GLU A 537 -2.06 16.89 17.17
N THR A 538 -3.29 16.50 16.89
CA THR A 538 -3.73 15.11 16.83
C THR A 538 -4.27 14.80 15.44
N ASP A 539 -3.83 13.71 14.83
CA ASP A 539 -4.17 13.35 13.44
C ASP A 539 -4.96 12.04 13.32
N GLY A 540 -5.56 11.56 14.42
CA GLY A 540 -6.37 10.36 14.44
C GLY A 540 -6.47 9.69 15.80
N LEU A 541 -6.82 8.40 15.80
CA LEU A 541 -6.98 7.56 16.98
C LEU A 541 -6.18 6.26 16.84
N ILE A 542 -5.73 5.71 17.97
CA ILE A 542 -5.04 4.42 18.04
C ILE A 542 -5.88 3.46 18.88
N TYR A 543 -6.12 2.26 18.34
CA TYR A 543 -6.83 1.18 19.01
C TYR A 543 -5.84 0.07 19.38
N THR A 544 -5.73 -0.21 20.69
CA THR A 544 -4.81 -1.23 21.22
C THR A 544 -5.62 -2.31 21.92
N PRO A 545 -5.42 -3.60 21.57
CA PRO A 545 -6.16 -4.70 22.19
C PRO A 545 -5.80 -4.82 23.68
N MET A 546 -6.81 -5.01 24.53
CA MET A 546 -6.67 -5.08 25.99
C MET A 546 -5.97 -6.36 26.44
N ASN A 547 -6.34 -7.49 25.84
CA ASN A 547 -6.07 -8.83 26.35
C ASN A 547 -4.81 -9.52 25.76
N THR A 548 -4.07 -8.87 24.84
CA THR A 548 -2.91 -9.49 24.16
C THR A 548 -1.56 -8.84 24.50
N GLY A 549 -0.49 -9.63 24.41
CA GLY A 549 0.88 -9.15 24.51
C GLY A 549 1.36 -8.44 23.23
N VAL A 550 2.47 -7.70 23.32
CA VAL A 550 3.01 -6.85 22.24
C VAL A 550 3.24 -7.65 20.96
N GLY A 551 2.47 -7.35 19.91
CA GLY A 551 2.60 -8.01 18.61
C GLY A 551 1.95 -9.38 18.49
N SER A 552 1.20 -9.81 19.50
CA SER A 552 0.56 -11.12 19.55
C SER A 552 -0.93 -11.05 19.22
N MET A 553 -1.50 -12.21 18.89
CA MET A 553 -2.94 -12.45 18.77
C MET A 553 -3.49 -13.25 19.95
N LYS A 554 -2.62 -13.62 20.91
CA LYS A 554 -2.97 -14.45 22.06
C LYS A 554 -2.61 -13.75 23.38
N PRO A 555 -3.41 -13.97 24.44
CA PRO A 555 -3.07 -13.53 25.78
C PRO A 555 -1.75 -14.13 26.27
N ASN A 556 -1.00 -13.37 27.08
CA ASN A 556 0.25 -13.81 27.72
C ASN A 556 1.38 -14.25 26.76
N GLU A 557 1.28 -13.91 25.47
CA GLU A 557 2.31 -14.15 24.45
C GLU A 557 2.75 -12.82 23.81
N ALA A 558 4.02 -12.69 23.44
CA ALA A 558 4.55 -11.55 22.68
C ALA A 558 5.21 -12.02 21.40
N HIS A 559 5.27 -11.15 20.38
CA HIS A 559 6.00 -11.45 19.15
C HIS A 559 7.48 -11.72 19.44
N GLU A 560 8.01 -12.78 18.85
CA GLU A 560 9.42 -13.18 18.99
C GLU A 560 10.35 -12.11 18.41
N LEU A 561 11.39 -11.76 19.16
CA LEU A 561 12.40 -10.79 18.73
C LEU A 561 13.41 -11.45 17.78
N ASN A 562 13.14 -11.38 16.48
CA ASN A 562 13.93 -12.06 15.44
C ASN A 562 14.84 -11.13 14.61
N GLY A 563 15.08 -9.88 15.05
CA GLY A 563 15.94 -8.95 14.32
C GLY A 563 15.24 -8.17 13.21
N LYS A 564 13.91 -8.25 13.09
CA LYS A 564 13.15 -7.61 12.01
C LYS A 564 11.98 -6.80 12.58
N LYS A 565 11.66 -5.71 11.86
CA LYS A 565 10.41 -4.96 12.09
C LYS A 565 9.21 -5.87 11.78
N PHE A 566 8.16 -5.76 12.57
CA PHE A 566 6.94 -6.56 12.42
C PHE A 566 5.69 -5.67 12.56
N THR A 567 4.56 -6.17 12.07
CA THR A 567 3.25 -5.51 12.12
C THR A 567 2.37 -6.22 13.12
N TRP A 568 1.66 -5.47 13.96
CA TRP A 568 0.70 -6.01 14.92
C TRP A 568 -0.71 -5.96 14.31
N GLN A 569 -1.19 -7.11 13.86
CA GLN A 569 -2.46 -7.20 13.10
C GLN A 569 -3.70 -6.77 13.88
N ALA A 570 -3.66 -6.85 15.22
CA ALA A 570 -4.72 -6.40 16.11
C ALA A 570 -4.57 -4.94 16.58
N CYS A 571 -3.48 -4.24 16.27
CA CYS A 571 -3.31 -2.84 16.69
C CYS A 571 -3.64 -1.91 15.52
N PHE A 572 -4.72 -1.16 15.65
CA PHE A 572 -5.24 -0.32 14.57
C PHE A 572 -4.90 1.16 14.76
N LYS A 573 -4.72 1.86 13.64
CA LYS A 573 -4.69 3.31 13.54
C LYS A 573 -5.86 3.77 12.68
N TRP A 574 -6.65 4.71 13.17
CA TRP A 574 -7.63 5.42 12.40
C TRP A 574 -7.14 6.84 12.12
N LYS A 575 -7.40 7.34 10.91
CA LYS A 575 -7.17 8.73 10.52
C LYS A 575 -8.43 9.28 9.87
N PRO A 576 -8.75 10.57 10.04
CA PRO A 576 -9.80 11.20 9.27
C PRO A 576 -9.56 11.01 7.76
N PRO A 577 -10.61 10.77 6.94
CA PRO A 577 -10.44 10.38 5.54
C PRO A 577 -9.62 11.37 4.70
N HIS A 578 -9.71 12.66 5.01
CA HIS A 578 -8.96 13.71 4.33
C HIS A 578 -7.44 13.68 4.59
N TYR A 579 -6.97 12.95 5.62
CA TYR A 579 -5.54 12.73 5.89
C TYR A 579 -4.97 11.45 5.24
N ASN A 580 -5.77 10.70 4.49
CA ASN A 580 -5.26 9.53 3.77
C ASN A 580 -4.45 9.93 2.53
N THR A 581 -3.20 9.47 2.47
CA THR A 581 -2.25 9.84 1.42
C THR A 581 -1.48 8.63 0.91
N ILE A 582 -0.89 8.73 -0.29
CA ILE A 582 0.00 7.71 -0.86
C ILE A 582 1.29 8.38 -1.36
N ASP A 583 2.44 7.82 -1.00
CA ASP A 583 3.75 8.30 -1.45
C ASP A 583 4.15 7.60 -2.77
N PHE A 584 4.11 8.33 -3.88
CA PHE A 584 4.45 7.84 -5.22
C PHE A 584 5.82 8.31 -5.68
N LEU A 585 6.54 7.45 -6.40
CA LEU A 585 7.63 7.88 -7.27
C LEU A 585 7.03 8.45 -8.55
N VAL A 586 7.36 9.69 -8.91
CA VAL A 586 6.79 10.37 -10.07
C VAL A 586 7.71 10.27 -11.30
N GLU A 587 7.12 9.88 -12.43
CA GLU A 587 7.75 9.92 -13.75
C GLU A 587 6.90 10.80 -14.67
N THR A 588 7.53 11.58 -15.54
CA THR A 588 6.80 12.44 -16.50
C THR A 588 6.57 11.69 -17.81
N GLN A 589 5.38 11.84 -18.41
CA GLN A 589 5.13 11.28 -19.74
C GLN A 589 5.98 12.02 -20.78
N LYS A 590 6.74 11.24 -21.57
CA LYS A 590 7.62 11.75 -22.63
C LYS A 590 6.98 11.62 -24.01
N ASP A 591 7.40 12.48 -24.95
CA ASP A 591 7.08 12.38 -26.37
C ASP A 591 7.99 11.37 -27.10
N LYS A 592 7.85 11.28 -28.44
CA LYS A 592 8.65 10.36 -29.28
C LYS A 592 10.15 10.70 -29.30
N ASP A 593 10.50 11.94 -28.98
CA ASP A 593 11.86 12.45 -28.96
C ASP A 593 12.47 12.42 -27.54
N GLY A 594 11.71 11.91 -26.56
CA GLY A 594 12.13 11.77 -25.16
C GLY A 594 12.00 13.06 -24.33
N GLN A 595 11.30 14.08 -24.81
CA GLN A 595 11.04 15.32 -24.08
C GLN A 595 9.72 15.28 -23.32
N ASP A 596 9.59 16.07 -22.26
CA ASP A 596 8.37 16.14 -21.45
C ASP A 596 7.18 16.64 -22.29
N LEU A 597 6.11 15.87 -22.32
CA LEU A 597 4.89 16.22 -23.04
C LEU A 597 4.08 17.27 -22.25
N ILE A 598 4.03 18.51 -22.75
CA ILE A 598 3.19 19.58 -22.20
C ILE A 598 1.90 19.68 -23.00
N ARG A 599 0.77 19.67 -22.29
CA ARG A 599 -0.59 19.82 -22.85
C ARG A 599 -1.25 21.07 -22.27
N TYR A 600 -2.38 21.50 -22.85
CA TYR A 600 -3.10 22.69 -22.40
C TYR A 600 -4.57 22.35 -22.14
N ILE A 601 -5.12 22.89 -21.05
CA ILE A 601 -6.55 22.80 -20.72
C ILE A 601 -7.16 24.22 -20.69
N ALA A 602 -8.38 24.34 -21.21
CA ALA A 602 -9.17 25.57 -21.15
C ALA A 602 -10.10 25.50 -19.93
N HIS A 603 -10.07 26.51 -19.07
CA HIS A 603 -11.10 26.69 -18.05
C HIS A 603 -12.22 27.58 -18.60
N ASP A 604 -13.45 27.06 -18.60
CA ASP A 604 -14.66 27.87 -18.76
C ASP A 604 -14.90 28.63 -17.45
N GLY A 605 -14.38 29.85 -17.38
CA GLY A 605 -14.71 30.84 -16.35
C GLY A 605 -15.36 32.06 -17.01
N ASP A 606 -16.26 32.72 -16.29
CA ASP A 606 -17.17 33.80 -16.74
C ASP A 606 -16.51 35.12 -17.27
N GLU A 607 -15.25 35.09 -17.73
CA GLU A 607 -14.58 36.22 -18.37
C GLU A 607 -14.19 35.91 -19.82
N ILE A 608 -14.30 36.94 -20.66
CA ILE A 608 -14.24 36.97 -22.15
C ILE A 608 -12.91 36.45 -22.75
N MET A 609 -11.97 35.93 -21.95
CA MET A 609 -10.69 35.38 -22.39
C MET A 609 -10.44 34.00 -21.78
N THR A 610 -10.56 32.96 -22.59
CA THR A 610 -10.26 31.57 -22.21
C THR A 610 -8.76 31.44 -21.85
N LYS A 611 -8.44 31.34 -20.55
CA LYS A 611 -7.06 31.17 -20.08
C LYS A 611 -6.64 29.71 -20.30
N LEU A 612 -5.71 29.48 -21.22
CA LEU A 612 -5.07 28.18 -21.44
C LEU A 612 -4.05 27.90 -20.32
N ILE A 613 -4.30 26.86 -19.52
CA ILE A 613 -3.39 26.43 -18.46
C ILE A 613 -2.54 25.24 -18.96
N PRO A 614 -1.21 25.36 -18.98
CA PRO A 614 -0.34 24.24 -19.35
C PRO A 614 -0.28 23.19 -18.23
N TYR A 615 -0.25 21.91 -18.60
CA TYR A 615 -0.15 20.78 -17.66
C TYR A 615 0.75 19.65 -18.19
N LYS A 616 1.28 18.83 -17.28
CA LYS A 616 1.98 17.56 -17.59
C LYS A 616 1.20 16.36 -17.09
N THR A 617 1.40 15.21 -17.73
CA THR A 617 0.90 13.92 -17.23
C THR A 617 2.02 13.19 -16.49
N LEU A 618 1.76 12.83 -15.24
CA LEU A 618 2.62 12.03 -14.38
C LEU A 618 2.17 10.58 -14.37
N ILE A 619 3.15 9.67 -14.34
CA ILE A 619 3.01 8.25 -14.09
C ILE A 619 3.42 7.99 -12.65
N LEU A 620 2.45 7.62 -11.82
CA LEU A 620 2.60 7.37 -10.40
C LEU A 620 3.02 5.92 -10.16
N ARG A 621 4.22 5.73 -9.60
CA ARG A 621 4.79 4.40 -9.35
C ARG A 621 4.89 4.07 -7.87
N VAL A 622 4.71 2.79 -7.56
CA VAL A 622 4.90 2.20 -6.23
C VAL A 622 5.91 1.07 -6.24
N GLY A 623 6.43 0.76 -5.05
CA GLY A 623 7.36 -0.32 -4.82
C GLY A 623 6.71 -1.69 -4.93
N PHE A 624 7.20 -2.49 -5.87
CA PHE A 624 6.63 -3.76 -6.22
C PHE A 624 7.63 -4.89 -6.02
N ASP A 625 7.36 -5.81 -5.09
CA ASP A 625 8.19 -7.00 -4.87
C ASP A 625 7.61 -8.14 -5.69
N LYS A 626 8.29 -8.56 -6.77
CA LYS A 626 7.78 -9.57 -7.71
C LYS A 626 7.49 -10.93 -7.05
N LYS A 627 8.07 -11.24 -5.88
CA LYS A 627 7.78 -12.47 -5.14
C LYS A 627 6.56 -12.35 -4.23
N LYS A 628 6.33 -11.15 -3.66
CA LYS A 628 5.26 -10.91 -2.68
C LYS A 628 3.99 -10.34 -3.30
N HIS A 629 4.14 -9.47 -4.28
CA HIS A 629 3.06 -8.79 -4.97
C HIS A 629 2.95 -9.41 -6.36
N LYS A 630 1.76 -9.87 -6.75
CA LYS A 630 1.50 -10.44 -8.07
C LYS A 630 0.86 -9.33 -8.90
N TYR A 631 1.56 -8.84 -9.92
CA TYR A 631 1.02 -7.78 -10.79
C TYR A 631 0.05 -8.43 -11.75
N MET A 632 -1.14 -7.85 -11.89
CA MET A 632 -2.29 -8.66 -12.17
C MET A 632 -3.30 -7.92 -13.03
N ASN A 633 -3.35 -8.32 -14.29
CA ASN A 633 -4.56 -8.19 -15.08
C ASN A 633 -4.91 -9.59 -15.59
N ALA A 634 -5.33 -10.46 -14.66
CA ALA A 634 -5.68 -11.84 -14.96
C ALA A 634 -6.80 -11.93 -16.01
N PHE A 635 -7.69 -10.94 -16.04
CA PHE A 635 -8.69 -10.80 -17.09
C PHE A 635 -8.06 -10.57 -18.46
N HIS A 636 -7.13 -9.62 -18.58
CA HIS A 636 -6.39 -9.36 -19.81
C HIS A 636 -5.60 -10.59 -20.27
N ASP A 637 -4.86 -11.24 -19.37
CA ASP A 637 -4.06 -12.42 -19.71
C ASP A 637 -4.92 -13.60 -20.17
N MET A 638 -6.10 -13.80 -19.56
CA MET A 638 -7.10 -14.77 -20.01
C MET A 638 -7.67 -14.40 -21.38
N LEU A 639 -8.04 -13.12 -21.58
CA LEU A 639 -8.70 -12.64 -22.79
C LEU A 639 -7.82 -12.79 -24.04
N TYR A 640 -6.49 -12.62 -23.89
CA TYR A 640 -5.52 -12.69 -25.00
C TYR A 640 -4.69 -13.98 -25.01
N ASP A 641 -4.98 -14.96 -24.14
CA ASP A 641 -4.21 -16.22 -23.98
C ASP A 641 -2.70 -15.99 -23.76
N ASN A 642 -2.35 -14.92 -23.02
CA ASN A 642 -0.96 -14.59 -22.74
C ASN A 642 -0.41 -15.55 -21.67
N ASP A 643 0.45 -16.50 -22.07
CA ASP A 643 1.15 -17.44 -21.18
C ASP A 643 2.23 -16.75 -20.31
N THR A 644 2.38 -15.43 -20.42
CA THR A 644 3.31 -14.60 -19.64
C THR A 644 2.93 -14.52 -18.16
N TYR A 645 1.70 -14.87 -17.78
CA TYR A 645 1.25 -14.92 -16.38
C TYR A 645 2.21 -15.74 -15.50
N PHE A 646 2.72 -16.88 -16.01
CA PHE A 646 3.63 -17.75 -15.24
C PHE A 646 5.09 -17.70 -15.67
N GLN A 647 5.40 -17.33 -16.91
CA GLN A 647 6.80 -17.14 -17.32
C GLN A 647 7.47 -16.00 -16.52
N ASN A 648 6.71 -14.98 -16.11
CA ASN A 648 7.19 -13.95 -15.18
C ASN A 648 7.20 -14.39 -13.70
N LEU A 649 6.56 -15.52 -13.39
CA LEU A 649 6.33 -16.06 -12.05
C LEU A 649 7.40 -17.10 -11.67
N ILE A 650 7.96 -17.78 -12.68
CA ILE A 650 9.02 -18.79 -12.53
C ILE A 650 9.98 -18.66 -13.72
N GLY A 651 11.09 -17.92 -13.53
CA GLY A 651 12.30 -18.12 -14.34
C GLY A 651 12.77 -16.92 -15.15
N SER A 652 13.76 -16.21 -14.61
CA SER A 652 15.11 -16.64 -14.95
C SER A 652 15.90 -16.79 -13.66
N GLU A 653 16.61 -17.91 -13.55
CA GLU A 653 17.77 -18.06 -12.70
C GLU A 653 18.80 -17.01 -13.14
N ILE A 654 18.58 -15.76 -12.76
CA ILE A 654 19.63 -14.76 -12.79
C ILE A 654 20.38 -14.98 -11.50
N ASN A 655 21.52 -15.67 -11.64
CA ASN A 655 22.67 -15.58 -10.75
C ASN A 655 23.16 -14.12 -10.68
N ASP A 656 22.30 -13.21 -10.21
CA ASP A 656 22.74 -11.87 -9.90
C ASP A 656 21.98 -11.30 -8.71
N SER A 657 22.79 -10.75 -7.84
CA SER A 657 22.51 -10.33 -6.48
C SER A 657 21.68 -9.05 -6.38
N HIS A 658 20.80 -8.77 -7.35
CA HIS A 658 20.09 -7.48 -7.48
C HIS A 658 18.56 -7.64 -7.38
N THR A 659 18.08 -7.50 -6.14
CA THR A 659 16.74 -7.09 -5.66
C THR A 659 15.49 -7.37 -6.54
N ASN A 660 14.60 -8.26 -6.06
CA ASN A 660 13.22 -8.50 -6.59
C ASN A 660 12.25 -7.29 -6.53
N TYR A 661 12.72 -6.11 -6.15
CA TYR A 661 11.89 -4.93 -5.87
C TYR A 661 12.06 -3.91 -7.00
N VAL A 662 10.96 -3.57 -7.68
CA VAL A 662 10.93 -2.69 -8.85
C VAL A 662 9.85 -1.62 -8.68
N ALA A 663 10.00 -0.47 -9.35
CA ALA A 663 8.97 0.57 -9.36
C ALA A 663 7.97 0.31 -10.51
N MET A 664 6.70 0.10 -10.18
CA MET A 664 5.63 -0.20 -11.15
C MET A 664 4.51 0.82 -11.07
N PRO A 665 3.80 1.11 -12.17
CA PRO A 665 2.59 1.93 -12.14
C PRO A 665 1.59 1.38 -11.11
N PHE A 666 0.93 2.29 -10.38
CA PHE A 666 -0.04 1.92 -9.36
C PHE A 666 -1.41 1.56 -9.95
N VAL A 667 -1.74 0.26 -9.95
CA VAL A 667 -3.06 -0.25 -10.34
C VAL A 667 -3.69 -0.94 -9.14
N PRO A 668 -4.63 -0.29 -8.41
CA PRO A 668 -5.27 -0.85 -7.23
C PRO A 668 -6.26 -1.96 -7.56
N THR A 669 -6.59 -2.78 -6.56
CA THR A 669 -7.54 -3.90 -6.71
C THR A 669 -8.96 -3.57 -6.25
N VAL A 670 -9.12 -2.77 -5.17
CA VAL A 670 -10.43 -2.51 -4.55
C VAL A 670 -10.53 -1.04 -4.11
N PRO A 671 -11.38 -0.22 -4.78
CA PRO A 671 -11.97 -0.52 -6.08
C PRO A 671 -10.89 -0.67 -7.15
N TYR A 672 -11.13 -1.54 -8.14
CA TYR A 672 -10.22 -1.67 -9.27
C TYR A 672 -10.27 -0.41 -10.13
N ASP A 673 -9.11 0.14 -10.46
CA ASP A 673 -8.99 1.28 -11.38
C ASP A 673 -7.70 1.12 -12.19
N GLN A 674 -7.83 0.83 -13.48
CA GLN A 674 -6.68 0.61 -14.35
C GLN A 674 -5.87 1.89 -14.60
N ASP A 675 -6.47 3.07 -14.45
CA ASP A 675 -5.88 4.37 -14.78
C ASP A 675 -5.47 5.17 -13.53
N ALA A 676 -5.60 4.58 -12.34
CA ALA A 676 -5.26 5.21 -11.06
C ALA A 676 -3.79 5.66 -10.96
N TYR A 677 -2.90 5.14 -11.80
CA TYR A 677 -1.51 5.59 -11.86
C TYR A 677 -1.32 6.91 -12.61
N MET A 678 -2.32 7.44 -13.30
CA MET A 678 -2.19 8.68 -14.06
C MET A 678 -2.56 9.89 -13.21
N CYS A 679 -1.73 10.93 -13.26
CA CYS A 679 -2.01 12.22 -12.62
C CYS A 679 -1.76 13.37 -13.58
N HIS A 680 -2.68 14.32 -13.69
CA HIS A 680 -2.45 15.58 -14.38
C HIS A 680 -2.01 16.65 -13.39
N ILE A 681 -0.97 17.40 -13.73
CA ILE A 681 -0.46 18.49 -12.90
C ILE A 681 -0.31 19.77 -13.69
N GLU A 682 -0.94 20.83 -13.19
CA GLU A 682 -0.82 22.18 -13.75
C GLU A 682 0.61 22.71 -13.54
N LEU A 683 1.09 23.47 -14.53
CA LEU A 683 2.39 24.11 -14.48
C LEU A 683 2.25 25.58 -14.14
N GLU A 684 3.02 26.03 -13.16
CA GLU A 684 3.12 27.44 -12.81
C GLU A 684 4.38 28.06 -13.40
N LYS A 685 4.28 29.33 -13.81
CA LYS A 685 5.43 30.11 -14.25
C LYS A 685 6.19 30.66 -13.05
N ASP A 686 7.50 30.50 -13.04
CA ASP A 686 8.37 31.16 -12.07
C ASP A 686 8.60 32.65 -12.43
N SER A 687 9.34 33.38 -11.58
CA SER A 687 9.70 34.79 -11.81
C SER A 687 10.50 35.06 -13.11
N LYS A 688 10.94 34.00 -13.79
CA LYS A 688 11.69 34.02 -15.05
C LYS A 688 10.92 33.34 -16.19
N GLU A 689 9.60 33.17 -16.05
CA GLU A 689 8.69 32.54 -17.03
C GLU A 689 8.93 31.05 -17.31
N HIS A 690 9.72 30.33 -16.48
CA HIS A 690 9.87 28.88 -16.63
C HIS A 690 8.69 28.13 -16.00
N LEU A 691 8.20 27.11 -16.71
CA LEU A 691 7.11 26.24 -16.25
C LEU A 691 7.63 25.20 -15.24
N GLN A 692 7.03 25.16 -14.05
CA GLN A 692 7.42 24.26 -12.97
C GLN A 692 6.23 23.54 -12.34
N MET A 693 6.49 22.33 -11.84
CA MET A 693 5.55 21.54 -11.05
C MET A 693 5.71 21.92 -9.58
N LYS A 694 4.59 22.21 -8.91
CA LYS A 694 4.57 22.56 -7.49
C LYS A 694 3.60 21.68 -6.70
N THR A 695 3.92 21.45 -5.44
CA THR A 695 3.02 20.82 -4.46
C THR A 695 2.10 21.87 -3.81
N LEU A 696 1.06 21.43 -3.10
CA LEU A 696 0.18 22.31 -2.32
C LEU A 696 0.93 23.11 -1.24
N GLU A 697 1.99 22.52 -0.66
CA GLU A 697 2.87 23.22 0.29
C GLU A 697 3.85 24.21 -0.39
N GLY A 698 3.76 24.37 -1.71
CA GLY A 698 4.57 25.32 -2.48
C GLY A 698 5.96 24.81 -2.87
N GLU A 699 6.25 23.53 -2.65
CA GLU A 699 7.54 22.93 -2.97
C GLU A 699 7.62 22.58 -4.47
N ILE A 700 8.74 22.93 -5.10
CA ILE A 700 9.00 22.60 -6.50
C ILE A 700 9.55 21.18 -6.58
N PHE A 701 9.07 20.38 -7.53
CA PHE A 701 9.55 19.03 -7.74
C PHE A 701 9.74 18.67 -9.21
N GLN A 702 10.47 17.56 -9.44
CA GLN A 702 10.84 17.03 -10.75
C GLN A 702 10.60 15.51 -10.78
N GLU A 703 10.86 14.89 -11.92
CA GLU A 703 10.87 13.42 -12.00
C GLU A 703 11.89 12.79 -11.04
N ASP A 704 11.71 11.49 -10.77
CA ASP A 704 12.53 10.71 -9.84
C ASP A 704 12.52 11.22 -8.39
N MET A 705 11.47 11.95 -8.02
CA MET A 705 11.19 12.35 -6.64
C MET A 705 10.02 11.53 -6.07
N ILE A 706 10.03 11.31 -4.76
CA ILE A 706 8.91 10.70 -4.06
C ILE A 706 8.04 11.82 -3.50
N ILE A 707 6.78 11.85 -3.92
CA ILE A 707 5.81 12.89 -3.59
C ILE A 707 4.64 12.25 -2.85
N GLU A 708 4.18 12.91 -1.78
CA GLU A 708 2.99 12.51 -1.04
C GLU A 708 1.76 13.09 -1.74
N PHE A 709 0.84 12.23 -2.17
CA PHE A 709 -0.39 12.63 -2.86
C PHE A 709 -1.63 12.38 -2.02
N GLN A 710 -2.59 13.30 -2.14
CA GLN A 710 -3.97 13.16 -1.70
C GLN A 710 -4.87 12.81 -2.89
N TYR A 711 -5.91 12.00 -2.68
CA TYR A 711 -6.92 11.71 -3.70
C TYR A 711 -8.24 12.41 -3.36
N ILE A 712 -8.71 13.28 -4.25
CA ILE A 712 -9.97 14.02 -4.06
C ILE A 712 -11.09 13.29 -4.81
N LYS A 713 -11.87 12.49 -4.09
CA LYS A 713 -12.94 11.65 -4.66
C LYS A 713 -14.22 12.43 -4.97
N ASP A 714 -14.61 13.34 -4.09
CA ASP A 714 -15.96 13.92 -4.05
C ASP A 714 -16.08 15.30 -4.72
N ASP A 715 -15.01 15.77 -5.40
CA ASP A 715 -15.05 17.04 -6.15
C ASP A 715 -15.54 16.79 -7.59
N PRO A 716 -16.75 17.27 -7.96
CA PRO A 716 -17.30 17.05 -9.31
C PRO A 716 -16.49 17.75 -10.40
N LYS A 717 -15.64 18.74 -10.05
CA LYS A 717 -14.75 19.42 -11.02
C LYS A 717 -13.52 18.58 -11.36
N LYS A 718 -13.22 17.52 -10.59
CA LYS A 718 -12.03 16.67 -10.76
C LYS A 718 -12.41 15.25 -11.16
N THR A 719 -12.13 14.90 -12.41
CA THR A 719 -12.40 13.56 -12.96
C THR A 719 -11.11 12.88 -13.42
N GLY A 720 -11.06 11.55 -13.31
CA GLY A 720 -9.92 10.73 -13.72
C GLY A 720 -8.59 11.19 -13.09
N ALA A 721 -7.58 11.41 -13.93
CA ALA A 721 -6.22 11.79 -13.53
C ALA A 721 -6.11 13.16 -12.82
N TRP A 722 -7.16 13.98 -12.76
CA TRP A 722 -7.15 15.25 -12.02
C TRP A 722 -7.42 15.10 -10.51
N ARG A 723 -7.78 13.89 -10.06
CA ARG A 723 -8.12 13.63 -8.65
C ARG A 723 -6.91 13.54 -7.72
N TRP A 724 -5.74 13.20 -8.26
CA TRP A 724 -4.49 13.20 -7.51
C TRP A 724 -3.97 14.62 -7.34
N VAL A 725 -3.69 15.01 -6.11
CA VAL A 725 -3.11 16.31 -5.77
C VAL A 725 -1.83 16.13 -4.95
N PRO A 726 -0.68 16.68 -5.39
CA PRO A 726 0.58 16.56 -4.66
C PRO A 726 0.56 17.47 -3.43
N LEU A 727 0.73 16.90 -2.24
CA LEU A 727 0.79 17.64 -0.97
C LEU A 727 2.19 18.21 -0.74
N ARG A 728 3.21 17.35 -0.73
CA ARG A 728 4.62 17.71 -0.43
C ARG A 728 5.63 16.69 -0.96
N VAL A 729 6.89 17.11 -1.03
CA VAL A 729 8.03 16.29 -1.41
C VAL A 729 8.56 15.52 -0.19
N ARG A 730 8.61 14.18 -0.29
CA ARG A 730 9.20 13.32 0.73
C ARG A 730 10.70 13.25 0.56
N GLN A 731 11.40 14.30 1.00
CA GLN A 731 12.86 14.46 0.87
C GLN A 731 13.63 13.30 1.51
N ASP A 732 13.16 12.82 2.66
CA ASP A 732 13.70 11.66 3.38
C ASP A 732 13.68 10.40 2.52
N LYS A 733 12.54 10.12 1.89
CA LYS A 733 12.34 8.95 1.03
C LYS A 733 13.11 9.10 -0.27
N THR A 734 13.08 10.29 -0.87
CA THR A 734 13.77 10.59 -2.13
C THR A 734 15.28 10.43 -1.99
N GLN A 735 15.88 10.95 -0.91
CA GLN A 735 17.30 10.75 -0.63
C GLN A 735 17.61 9.27 -0.41
N ALA A 736 16.81 8.56 0.40
CA ALA A 736 17.01 7.14 0.63
C ALA A 736 16.95 6.33 -0.68
N LEU A 737 16.06 6.68 -1.62
CA LEU A 737 15.98 6.04 -2.94
C LEU A 737 17.26 6.26 -3.75
N ARG A 738 17.78 7.50 -3.77
CA ARG A 738 19.03 7.87 -4.46
C ARG A 738 20.26 7.18 -3.86
N GLU A 739 20.21 6.84 -2.57
CA GLU A 739 21.22 6.01 -1.89
C GLU A 739 21.05 4.50 -2.15
N GLY A 740 20.08 4.10 -2.98
CA GLY A 740 19.81 2.70 -3.32
C GLY A 740 18.94 1.93 -2.31
N LYS A 741 18.27 2.62 -1.38
CA LYS A 741 17.36 1.99 -0.40
C LYS A 741 15.93 1.91 -0.94
N LYS A 742 15.14 0.96 -0.40
CA LYS A 742 13.71 0.83 -0.68
C LYS A 742 12.92 1.80 0.20
N SER A 743 12.47 2.93 -0.34
CA SER A 743 11.82 4.00 0.43
C SER A 743 10.43 4.40 -0.04
N MET A 744 10.04 4.06 -1.28
CA MET A 744 8.68 4.29 -1.81
C MET A 744 7.64 3.41 -1.08
N ASN A 745 6.37 3.82 -1.06
CA ASN A 745 5.32 2.95 -0.54
C ASN A 745 5.32 1.63 -1.33
N ASN A 746 5.17 0.52 -0.61
CA ASN A 746 5.00 -0.77 -1.27
C ASN A 746 3.54 -0.89 -1.79
N TYR A 747 3.33 -1.77 -2.77
CA TYR A 747 2.01 -1.96 -3.38
C TYR A 747 0.91 -2.25 -2.36
N THR A 748 1.16 -3.15 -1.39
CA THR A 748 0.16 -3.51 -0.36
C THR A 748 -0.27 -2.28 0.44
N THR A 749 0.67 -1.47 0.94
CA THR A 749 0.36 -0.25 1.70
C THR A 749 -0.39 0.77 0.85
N ALA A 750 0.01 0.96 -0.41
CA ALA A 750 -0.70 1.85 -1.32
C ALA A 750 -2.13 1.37 -1.60
N ASN A 751 -2.32 0.06 -1.83
CA ASN A 751 -3.62 -0.55 -2.08
C ASN A 751 -4.53 -0.51 -0.84
N THR A 752 -3.98 -0.71 0.36
CA THR A 752 -4.72 -0.53 1.62
C THR A 752 -5.15 0.94 1.80
N ASN A 753 -4.26 1.90 1.54
CA ASN A 753 -4.60 3.32 1.63
C ASN A 753 -5.67 3.70 0.58
N TRP A 754 -5.57 3.15 -0.65
CA TRP A 754 -6.59 3.32 -1.69
C TRP A 754 -7.96 2.79 -1.25
N HIS A 755 -8.00 1.58 -0.67
CA HIS A 755 -9.23 1.06 -0.10
C HIS A 755 -9.81 1.99 0.98
N SER A 756 -8.98 2.49 1.90
CA SER A 756 -9.41 3.45 2.94
C SER A 756 -9.84 4.81 2.40
N ILE A 757 -9.35 5.23 1.24
CA ILE A 757 -9.80 6.46 0.55
C ILE A 757 -11.21 6.26 -0.02
N HIS A 758 -11.48 5.08 -0.62
CA HIS A 758 -12.75 4.82 -1.29
C HIS A 758 -13.87 4.35 -0.35
N TYR A 759 -13.50 3.61 0.69
CA TYR A 759 -14.37 3.06 1.73
C TYR A 759 -13.89 3.50 3.12
N PRO A 760 -13.93 4.81 3.42
CA PRO A 760 -13.41 5.34 4.67
C PRO A 760 -14.29 4.95 5.86
N VAL A 761 -13.63 4.69 6.98
CA VAL A 761 -14.27 4.84 8.30
C VAL A 761 -14.39 6.34 8.57
N THR A 762 -15.60 6.88 8.53
CA THR A 762 -15.84 8.32 8.72
C THR A 762 -15.72 8.73 10.18
N GLU A 763 -15.53 10.03 10.41
CA GLU A 763 -15.53 10.59 11.77
C GLU A 763 -16.90 10.41 12.46
N SER A 764 -18.01 10.53 11.73
CA SER A 764 -19.35 10.28 12.28
C SER A 764 -19.53 8.82 12.74
N MET A 765 -19.02 7.86 11.97
CA MET A 765 -19.07 6.43 12.32
C MET A 765 -18.24 6.12 13.56
N ILE A 766 -16.99 6.61 13.62
CA ILE A 766 -16.08 6.29 14.74
C ILE A 766 -16.55 6.90 16.07
N LEU A 767 -17.27 8.03 16.00
CA LEU A 767 -17.88 8.71 17.15
C LEU A 767 -19.27 8.17 17.49
N GLY A 768 -19.77 7.14 16.80
CA GLY A 768 -21.08 6.53 17.05
C GLY A 768 -22.28 7.41 16.67
N LYS A 769 -22.09 8.46 15.88
CA LYS A 769 -23.16 9.37 15.42
C LYS A 769 -23.90 8.86 14.20
N GLU A 770 -23.28 7.95 13.46
CA GLU A 770 -23.81 7.32 12.26
C GLU A 770 -23.80 5.81 12.44
N LYS A 771 -24.87 5.13 11.99
CA LYS A 771 -24.88 3.67 11.96
C LYS A 771 -23.82 3.22 10.97
N ILE A 772 -22.94 2.34 11.42
CA ILE A 772 -22.04 1.61 10.51
C ILE A 772 -22.97 0.91 9.52
N PRO A 773 -22.79 1.12 8.20
CA PRO A 773 -23.56 0.38 7.20
C PRO A 773 -23.50 -1.09 7.58
N GLU A 774 -24.61 -1.83 7.46
CA GLU A 774 -24.50 -3.27 7.33
C GLU A 774 -23.63 -3.46 6.11
N VAL A 775 -22.33 -3.65 6.34
CA VAL A 775 -21.39 -3.73 5.25
C VAL A 775 -21.90 -4.95 4.51
N GLU A 776 -22.48 -4.75 3.32
CA GLU A 776 -22.30 -5.69 2.23
C GLU A 776 -20.79 -5.74 2.08
N VAL A 777 -20.15 -6.52 2.95
CA VAL A 777 -18.75 -6.87 2.86
C VAL A 777 -18.74 -7.56 1.53
N THR A 778 -18.38 -6.80 0.49
CA THR A 778 -18.26 -7.28 -0.87
C THR A 778 -17.66 -8.67 -0.75
N ASP A 779 -18.34 -9.68 -1.29
CA ASP A 779 -18.13 -11.10 -0.94
C ASP A 779 -16.68 -11.59 -1.04
N THR A 780 -15.84 -10.77 -1.68
CA THR A 780 -14.37 -10.70 -1.73
C THR A 780 -13.59 -11.21 -0.52
N ILE A 781 -13.86 -10.75 0.72
CA ILE A 781 -12.96 -11.02 1.87
C ILE A 781 -13.30 -12.35 2.55
N TYR A 782 -14.54 -12.80 2.46
CA TYR A 782 -15.02 -13.96 3.22
C TYR A 782 -14.64 -15.31 2.59
N TYR A 783 -14.57 -15.37 1.25
CA TYR A 783 -14.15 -16.60 0.55
C TYR A 783 -12.71 -17.03 0.86
N ASN A 784 -11.82 -16.10 1.24
CA ASN A 784 -10.39 -16.40 1.49
C ASN A 784 -10.09 -16.90 2.92
N LEU A 785 -11.02 -16.78 3.87
CA LEU A 785 -10.78 -17.10 5.29
C LEU A 785 -11.31 -18.49 5.69
N THR A 786 -12.33 -19.02 5.01
CA THR A 786 -12.96 -20.31 5.34
C THR A 786 -12.20 -21.54 4.84
N GLU A 787 -11.24 -21.40 3.91
CA GLU A 787 -10.45 -22.56 3.44
C GLU A 787 -9.43 -23.11 4.48
N LYS A 788 -9.22 -22.42 5.61
CA LYS A 788 -8.21 -22.82 6.62
C LYS A 788 -8.74 -23.45 7.90
N THR A 789 -10.05 -23.50 8.11
CA THR A 789 -10.66 -24.27 9.20
C THR A 789 -11.31 -25.52 8.62
N HIS A 790 -11.10 -26.69 9.25
CA HIS A 790 -11.64 -27.96 8.78
C HIS A 790 -13.16 -27.88 8.56
N SER A 791 -13.60 -27.76 7.30
CA SER A 791 -15.03 -27.80 6.94
C SER A 791 -15.65 -29.09 7.49
N THR A 792 -16.77 -28.96 8.17
CA THR A 792 -17.48 -30.10 8.80
C THR A 792 -18.48 -30.78 7.85
N THR A 793 -18.55 -30.33 6.59
CA THR A 793 -19.49 -30.73 5.52
C THR A 793 -18.81 -31.30 4.26
N VAL A 794 -17.63 -31.92 4.42
CA VAL A 794 -16.81 -32.45 3.30
C VAL A 794 -17.57 -33.46 2.46
N ALA A 795 -18.31 -34.39 3.09
CA ALA A 795 -19.05 -35.43 2.40
C ALA A 795 -20.17 -34.85 1.51
N LEU A 796 -20.90 -33.84 1.99
CA LEU A 796 -21.89 -33.11 1.20
C LEU A 796 -21.25 -32.46 -0.04
N ARG A 797 -20.15 -31.74 0.17
CA ARG A 797 -19.43 -31.04 -0.91
C ARG A 797 -18.91 -32.01 -1.96
N ASP A 798 -18.37 -33.15 -1.54
CA ASP A 798 -17.87 -34.19 -2.43
C ASP A 798 -19.03 -34.82 -3.23
N PHE A 799 -20.16 -35.12 -2.59
CA PHE A 799 -21.34 -35.62 -3.30
C PHE A 799 -21.83 -34.64 -4.37
N HIS A 800 -21.98 -33.35 -4.03
CA HIS A 800 -22.43 -32.34 -4.99
C HIS A 800 -21.41 -32.10 -6.11
N ASN A 801 -20.12 -31.96 -5.79
CA ASN A 801 -19.12 -31.62 -6.81
C ASN A 801 -18.62 -32.81 -7.61
N ILE A 802 -18.26 -33.91 -6.94
CA ILE A 802 -17.55 -35.04 -7.55
C ILE A 802 -18.52 -36.02 -8.19
N TYR A 803 -19.70 -36.20 -7.61
CA TYR A 803 -20.73 -37.07 -8.18
C TYR A 803 -21.73 -36.27 -9.02
N ILE A 804 -22.57 -35.41 -8.42
CA ILE A 804 -23.70 -34.77 -9.11
C ILE A 804 -23.23 -33.92 -10.30
N LYS A 805 -22.46 -32.85 -10.05
CA LYS A 805 -22.05 -31.90 -11.08
C LYS A 805 -21.18 -32.55 -12.16
N ARG A 806 -20.21 -33.39 -11.76
CA ARG A 806 -19.35 -34.14 -12.71
C ARG A 806 -20.19 -35.05 -13.60
N LYS A 807 -21.14 -35.80 -13.04
CA LYS A 807 -22.01 -36.72 -13.80
C LYS A 807 -22.92 -35.96 -14.77
N LEU A 808 -23.49 -34.82 -14.36
CA LEU A 808 -24.32 -33.99 -15.23
C LEU A 808 -23.53 -33.46 -16.44
N ILE A 809 -22.42 -32.77 -16.19
CA ILE A 809 -21.62 -32.14 -17.24
C ILE A 809 -21.01 -33.22 -18.15
N ASN A 810 -20.40 -34.25 -17.56
CA ASN A 810 -19.73 -35.30 -18.32
C ASN A 810 -20.73 -36.19 -19.09
N GLY A 811 -21.90 -36.48 -18.51
CA GLY A 811 -22.93 -37.29 -19.14
C GLY A 811 -23.43 -36.67 -20.44
N VAL A 812 -23.79 -35.39 -20.41
CA VAL A 812 -24.24 -34.67 -21.61
C VAL A 812 -23.08 -34.46 -22.59
N ALA A 813 -21.88 -34.10 -22.11
CA ALA A 813 -20.71 -33.91 -22.98
C ALA A 813 -20.31 -35.20 -23.71
N SER A 814 -20.27 -36.33 -22.99
CA SER A 814 -19.98 -37.65 -23.56
C SER A 814 -21.04 -38.07 -24.57
N TYR A 815 -22.31 -37.77 -24.33
CA TYR A 815 -23.38 -38.02 -25.31
C TYR A 815 -23.17 -37.18 -26.58
N LEU A 816 -22.90 -35.88 -26.44
CA LEU A 816 -22.63 -34.97 -27.56
C LEU A 816 -21.43 -35.44 -28.39
N GLN A 817 -20.34 -35.85 -27.75
CA GLN A 817 -19.14 -36.35 -28.41
C GLN A 817 -19.36 -37.71 -29.09
N ASN A 818 -19.88 -38.69 -28.35
CA ASN A 818 -19.89 -40.09 -28.79
C ASN A 818 -21.06 -40.42 -29.70
N LYS A 819 -22.25 -39.89 -29.40
CA LYS A 819 -23.49 -40.15 -30.14
C LYS A 819 -23.76 -39.08 -31.18
N MET A 820 -23.69 -37.81 -30.81
CA MET A 820 -23.96 -36.69 -31.73
C MET A 820 -22.73 -36.25 -32.55
N LYS A 821 -21.59 -36.94 -32.41
CA LYS A 821 -20.35 -36.69 -33.16
C LYS A 821 -19.89 -35.23 -33.13
N THR A 822 -20.07 -34.58 -31.98
CA THR A 822 -19.68 -33.20 -31.73
C THR A 822 -18.40 -33.19 -30.89
N PRO A 823 -17.20 -33.15 -31.51
CA PRO A 823 -15.94 -33.23 -30.77
C PRO A 823 -15.65 -31.95 -29.97
N ASP A 824 -16.08 -30.80 -30.49
CA ASP A 824 -15.77 -29.48 -29.97
C ASP A 824 -17.01 -28.88 -29.30
N ILE A 825 -17.11 -29.05 -27.98
CA ILE A 825 -18.26 -28.58 -27.20
C ILE A 825 -18.02 -27.16 -26.69
N PHE A 826 -19.03 -26.30 -26.85
CA PHE A 826 -19.06 -24.95 -26.28
C PHE A 826 -20.11 -24.88 -25.18
N LEU A 827 -19.70 -24.36 -24.02
CA LEU A 827 -20.51 -24.29 -22.81
C LEU A 827 -20.76 -22.84 -22.37
N MET A 828 -22.00 -22.54 -22.02
CA MET A 828 -22.41 -21.31 -21.35
C MET A 828 -22.71 -21.57 -19.88
N ASP A 829 -22.18 -20.76 -18.97
CA ASP A 829 -22.50 -20.77 -17.55
C ASP A 829 -23.08 -19.41 -17.13
N TYR A 830 -24.34 -19.40 -16.71
CA TYR A 830 -25.07 -18.16 -16.38
C TYR A 830 -24.76 -17.60 -14.98
N ALA A 831 -24.10 -18.38 -14.12
CA ALA A 831 -23.74 -17.99 -12.76
C ALA A 831 -22.44 -18.70 -12.34
N VAL A 832 -21.34 -18.31 -12.98
CA VAL A 832 -20.07 -19.07 -12.95
C VAL A 832 -19.33 -19.00 -11.61
N GLY A 833 -19.64 -18.01 -10.76
CA GLY A 833 -18.95 -17.74 -9.52
C GLY A 833 -17.44 -17.62 -9.74
N LYS A 834 -16.67 -18.14 -8.79
CA LYS A 834 -15.19 -18.20 -8.89
C LYS A 834 -14.68 -19.28 -9.85
N GLY A 835 -15.49 -19.82 -10.75
CA GLY A 835 -15.10 -20.92 -11.65
C GLY A 835 -14.92 -22.27 -10.94
N GLY A 836 -15.81 -22.61 -10.01
CA GLY A 836 -15.75 -23.85 -9.21
C GLY A 836 -15.85 -25.14 -10.03
N ASP A 837 -16.39 -25.07 -11.24
CA ASP A 837 -16.63 -26.22 -12.12
C ASP A 837 -15.53 -26.43 -13.18
N LEU A 838 -14.43 -25.66 -13.11
CA LEU A 838 -13.29 -25.70 -14.01
C LEU A 838 -12.71 -27.11 -14.26
N SER A 839 -12.49 -27.89 -13.19
CA SER A 839 -11.96 -29.25 -13.32
C SER A 839 -12.94 -30.19 -14.03
N LYS A 840 -14.25 -29.92 -13.91
CA LYS A 840 -15.33 -30.72 -14.51
C LYS A 840 -15.43 -30.41 -16.00
N TRP A 841 -15.32 -29.13 -16.39
CA TRP A 841 -15.25 -28.74 -17.79
C TRP A 841 -14.02 -29.33 -18.50
N SER A 842 -12.87 -29.32 -17.82
CA SER A 842 -11.66 -29.96 -18.34
C SER A 842 -11.86 -31.47 -18.51
N HIS A 843 -12.41 -32.17 -17.51
CA HIS A 843 -12.65 -33.60 -17.59
C HIS A 843 -13.63 -33.98 -18.71
N ALA A 844 -14.66 -33.18 -18.92
CA ALA A 844 -15.64 -33.34 -20.01
C ALA A 844 -15.11 -32.92 -21.39
N ASN A 845 -13.84 -32.49 -21.49
CA ASN A 845 -13.18 -32.03 -22.71
C ASN A 845 -13.97 -30.92 -23.43
N ILE A 846 -14.46 -29.95 -22.66
CA ILE A 846 -15.10 -28.75 -23.20
C ILE A 846 -14.04 -27.89 -23.92
N LYS A 847 -14.34 -27.40 -25.12
CA LYS A 847 -13.40 -26.60 -25.92
C LYS A 847 -13.44 -25.12 -25.55
N PHE A 848 -14.64 -24.57 -25.33
CA PHE A 848 -14.81 -23.16 -24.96
C PHE A 848 -15.87 -23.02 -23.88
N VAL A 849 -15.55 -22.25 -22.83
CA VAL A 849 -16.47 -21.90 -21.74
C VAL A 849 -16.68 -20.39 -21.73
N PHE A 850 -17.94 -19.96 -21.77
CA PHE A 850 -18.31 -18.57 -21.53
C PHE A 850 -19.10 -18.50 -20.23
N GLY A 851 -18.53 -17.85 -19.21
CA GLY A 851 -19.14 -17.72 -17.90
C GLY A 851 -19.47 -16.28 -17.56
N ILE A 852 -20.63 -16.08 -16.94
CA ILE A 852 -21.09 -14.78 -16.44
C ILE A 852 -21.32 -14.88 -14.94
N ASP A 853 -20.93 -13.86 -14.20
CA ASP A 853 -21.31 -13.68 -12.80
C ASP A 853 -21.64 -12.21 -12.52
N VAL A 854 -22.60 -11.96 -11.64
CA VAL A 854 -23.02 -10.60 -11.30
C VAL A 854 -21.97 -9.87 -10.44
N HIS A 855 -21.13 -10.60 -9.71
CA HIS A 855 -20.12 -10.00 -8.85
C HIS A 855 -18.74 -9.97 -9.52
N ALA A 856 -18.20 -8.77 -9.75
CA ALA A 856 -16.87 -8.56 -10.33
C ALA A 856 -15.76 -9.38 -9.66
N ASP A 857 -15.79 -9.46 -8.32
CA ASP A 857 -14.78 -10.18 -7.55
C ASP A 857 -14.71 -11.67 -7.87
N ASN A 858 -15.86 -12.31 -8.07
CA ASN A 858 -15.90 -13.71 -8.47
C ASN A 858 -15.11 -13.95 -9.75
N ILE A 859 -15.04 -12.96 -10.64
CA ILE A 859 -14.31 -13.02 -11.90
C ILE A 859 -12.84 -12.60 -11.75
N THR A 860 -12.57 -11.43 -11.17
CA THR A 860 -11.26 -10.75 -11.24
C THR A 860 -10.46 -10.73 -9.95
N ASN A 861 -10.92 -11.37 -8.85
CA ASN A 861 -10.18 -11.42 -7.59
C ASN A 861 -8.74 -11.92 -7.78
N SER A 862 -7.81 -11.29 -7.07
CA SER A 862 -6.39 -11.51 -7.19
C SER A 862 -5.88 -12.90 -6.85
N GLU A 863 -6.54 -13.49 -5.87
CA GLU A 863 -6.06 -14.67 -5.18
C GLU A 863 -6.83 -15.89 -5.64
N ASP A 864 -8.14 -15.76 -5.84
CA ASP A 864 -9.04 -16.88 -6.09
C ASP A 864 -10.14 -16.62 -7.13
N GLY A 865 -10.11 -15.50 -7.86
CA GLY A 865 -11.10 -15.20 -8.91
C GLY A 865 -11.06 -16.20 -10.07
N ALA A 866 -12.15 -16.29 -10.83
CA ALA A 866 -12.30 -17.24 -11.93
C ALA A 866 -11.16 -17.13 -12.96
N CYS A 867 -10.75 -15.90 -13.33
CA CYS A 867 -9.63 -15.65 -14.24
C CYS A 867 -8.32 -16.25 -13.70
N VAL A 868 -8.01 -15.98 -12.42
CA VAL A 868 -6.78 -16.45 -11.76
C VAL A 868 -6.77 -17.97 -11.63
N ARG A 869 -7.90 -18.58 -11.26
CA ARG A 869 -8.04 -20.04 -11.14
C ARG A 869 -7.91 -20.73 -12.50
N TYR A 870 -8.53 -20.18 -13.53
CA TYR A 870 -8.37 -20.67 -14.91
C TYR A 870 -6.92 -20.58 -15.38
N LEU A 871 -6.25 -19.43 -15.22
CA LEU A 871 -4.85 -19.27 -15.63
C LEU A 871 -3.93 -20.25 -14.89
N ARG A 872 -4.09 -20.44 -13.57
CA ARG A 872 -3.35 -21.47 -12.80
C ARG A 872 -3.53 -22.87 -13.35
N TRP A 873 -4.77 -23.23 -13.66
CA TRP A 873 -5.06 -24.53 -14.26
C TRP A 873 -4.47 -24.63 -15.67
N ARG A 874 -4.59 -23.57 -16.49
CA ARG A 874 -4.11 -23.50 -17.88
C ARG A 874 -2.60 -23.69 -17.95
N HIS A 875 -1.87 -23.08 -17.03
CA HIS A 875 -0.42 -23.24 -16.93
C HIS A 875 -0.01 -24.68 -16.60
N LYS A 876 -0.67 -25.31 -15.63
CA LYS A 876 -0.45 -26.73 -15.30
C LYS A 876 -0.85 -27.65 -16.46
N ASN A 877 -1.79 -27.23 -17.30
CA ASN A 877 -2.38 -27.99 -18.39
C ASN A 877 -2.16 -27.29 -19.74
N ASN A 878 -0.94 -26.83 -20.04
CA ASN A 878 -0.64 -25.98 -21.19
C ASN A 878 -0.96 -26.62 -22.57
N LYS A 879 -1.04 -27.95 -22.64
CA LYS A 879 -1.46 -28.70 -23.84
C LYS A 879 -2.98 -28.88 -23.99
N HIS A 880 -3.76 -28.58 -22.96
CA HIS A 880 -5.21 -28.74 -23.00
C HIS A 880 -5.86 -27.72 -23.95
N LYS A 881 -6.86 -28.14 -24.70
CA LYS A 881 -7.51 -27.32 -25.75
C LYS A 881 -8.53 -26.31 -25.20
N MET A 882 -9.13 -26.61 -24.05
CA MET A 882 -10.11 -25.73 -23.39
C MET A 882 -9.61 -24.28 -23.30
N ARG A 883 -10.48 -23.36 -23.69
CA ARG A 883 -10.37 -21.92 -23.45
C ARG A 883 -11.59 -21.44 -22.65
N ALA A 884 -11.39 -20.43 -21.84
CA ALA A 884 -12.45 -19.84 -21.04
C ALA A 884 -12.45 -18.32 -21.16
N LEU A 885 -13.64 -17.75 -21.09
CA LEU A 885 -13.89 -16.32 -20.98
C LEU A 885 -14.90 -16.11 -19.85
N PHE A 886 -14.56 -15.25 -18.91
CA PHE A 886 -15.43 -14.88 -17.80
C PHE A 886 -15.68 -13.38 -17.81
N LEU A 887 -16.94 -12.98 -17.72
CA LEU A 887 -17.35 -11.58 -17.70
C LEU A 887 -18.21 -11.28 -16.49
N GLU A 888 -18.07 -10.08 -15.94
CA GLU A 888 -19.02 -9.50 -15.01
C GLU A 888 -20.28 -9.08 -15.77
N GLY A 889 -21.45 -9.58 -15.35
CA GLY A 889 -22.74 -9.23 -15.95
C GLY A 889 -23.94 -9.82 -15.21
N ASN A 890 -25.13 -9.23 -15.43
CA ASN A 890 -26.38 -9.69 -14.82
C ASN A 890 -27.16 -10.58 -15.81
N SER A 891 -27.17 -11.88 -15.57
CA SER A 891 -27.88 -12.88 -16.39
C SER A 891 -29.41 -12.75 -16.37
N SER A 892 -29.98 -11.91 -15.49
CA SER A 892 -31.40 -11.53 -15.50
C SER A 892 -31.74 -10.50 -16.58
N MET A 893 -30.74 -9.96 -17.28
CA MET A 893 -30.90 -9.03 -18.40
C MET A 893 -30.37 -9.66 -19.68
N ASN A 894 -30.73 -9.14 -20.85
CA ASN A 894 -30.44 -9.81 -22.10
C ASN A 894 -28.93 -9.84 -22.43
N ILE A 895 -28.42 -11.05 -22.69
CA ILE A 895 -26.99 -11.30 -22.92
C ILE A 895 -26.62 -11.14 -24.40
N ARG A 896 -27.49 -11.63 -25.30
CA ARG A 896 -27.12 -11.91 -26.69
C ARG A 896 -27.56 -10.83 -27.69
N VAL A 897 -28.77 -10.30 -27.59
CA VAL A 897 -29.35 -9.45 -28.66
C VAL A 897 -29.01 -7.98 -28.46
N ASP A 898 -29.28 -7.43 -27.27
CA ASP A 898 -28.97 -6.04 -26.95
C ASP A 898 -27.76 -5.88 -26.01
N GLY A 899 -27.33 -6.98 -25.36
CA GLY A 899 -26.20 -7.03 -24.43
C GLY A 899 -26.39 -6.15 -23.20
N THR A 900 -27.63 -5.94 -22.75
CA THR A 900 -27.97 -5.17 -21.53
C THR A 900 -27.49 -5.83 -20.24
N ALA A 901 -27.16 -7.12 -20.27
CA ALA A 901 -26.49 -7.83 -19.17
C ALA A 901 -25.14 -7.21 -18.76
N PHE A 902 -24.48 -6.46 -19.63
CA PHE A 902 -23.14 -5.91 -19.41
C PHE A 902 -23.19 -4.39 -19.31
N SER A 903 -22.96 -3.84 -18.12
CA SER A 903 -22.85 -2.40 -17.87
C SER A 903 -21.56 -1.82 -18.46
N ASN A 904 -20.48 -2.60 -18.47
CA ASN A 904 -19.19 -2.25 -19.04
C ASN A 904 -19.20 -2.38 -20.58
N SER A 905 -18.88 -1.29 -21.28
CA SER A 905 -18.84 -1.24 -22.74
C SER A 905 -17.85 -2.25 -23.36
N MET A 906 -16.73 -2.52 -22.70
CA MET A 906 -15.75 -3.53 -23.13
C MET A 906 -16.32 -4.94 -23.01
N HIS A 907 -16.94 -5.30 -21.89
CA HIS A 907 -17.55 -6.62 -21.70
C HIS A 907 -18.68 -6.85 -22.71
N LYS A 908 -19.49 -5.82 -22.95
CA LYS A 908 -20.54 -5.84 -23.97
C LYS A 908 -19.98 -6.11 -25.37
N GLU A 909 -18.90 -5.43 -25.76
CA GLU A 909 -18.25 -5.65 -27.06
C GLU A 909 -17.67 -7.07 -27.18
N ILE A 910 -17.04 -7.58 -26.12
CA ILE A 910 -16.51 -8.94 -26.08
C ILE A 910 -17.64 -9.97 -26.24
N ALA A 911 -18.73 -9.82 -25.48
CA ALA A 911 -19.90 -10.70 -25.59
C ALA A 911 -20.52 -10.65 -27.00
N GLN A 912 -20.69 -9.46 -27.57
CA GLN A 912 -21.13 -9.31 -28.97
C GLN A 912 -20.16 -9.97 -29.95
N SER A 913 -18.86 -9.98 -29.66
CA SER A 913 -17.88 -10.69 -30.47
C SER A 913 -18.04 -12.22 -30.38
N VAL A 914 -18.37 -12.78 -29.21
CA VAL A 914 -18.65 -14.22 -29.03
C VAL A 914 -19.80 -14.68 -29.94
N PHE A 915 -20.87 -13.88 -30.02
CA PHE A 915 -22.04 -14.17 -30.86
C PHE A 915 -21.93 -13.71 -32.32
N GLY A 916 -20.84 -13.02 -32.69
CA GLY A 916 -20.59 -12.60 -34.07
C GLY A 916 -21.31 -11.32 -34.51
N GLN A 917 -21.64 -10.44 -33.56
CA GLN A 917 -22.41 -9.20 -33.76
C GLN A 917 -21.57 -7.91 -33.62
N SER A 918 -20.33 -8.00 -33.10
CA SER A 918 -19.42 -6.85 -33.01
C SER A 918 -19.10 -6.27 -34.39
N LYS A 919 -19.20 -4.94 -34.52
CA LYS A 919 -18.92 -4.20 -35.77
C LYS A 919 -17.44 -4.15 -36.12
N ASN A 920 -16.57 -4.12 -35.10
CA ASN A 920 -15.11 -4.02 -35.25
C ASN A 920 -14.43 -5.12 -34.42
N PRO A 921 -14.47 -6.39 -34.88
CA PRO A 921 -14.01 -7.50 -34.07
C PRO A 921 -12.49 -7.48 -33.89
N ASN A 922 -12.04 -7.47 -32.63
CA ASN A 922 -10.64 -7.69 -32.30
C ASN A 922 -10.25 -9.14 -32.59
N LYS A 923 -9.22 -9.34 -33.41
CA LYS A 923 -8.74 -10.67 -33.85
C LYS A 923 -7.83 -11.36 -32.84
N ASN A 924 -7.42 -10.66 -31.78
CA ASN A 924 -6.43 -11.17 -30.83
C ASN A 924 -7.06 -11.87 -29.62
N TYR A 925 -8.39 -11.95 -29.53
CA TYR A 925 -9.04 -12.66 -28.43
C TYR A 925 -8.73 -14.17 -28.46
N VAL A 926 -8.84 -14.79 -27.29
CA VAL A 926 -8.67 -16.24 -27.07
C VAL A 926 -9.68 -17.10 -27.85
N PHE A 927 -10.72 -16.48 -28.41
CA PHE A 927 -11.74 -17.09 -29.25
C PHE A 927 -11.87 -16.33 -30.57
N THR A 928 -12.34 -17.04 -31.60
CA THR A 928 -12.64 -16.42 -32.90
C THR A 928 -13.98 -15.69 -32.85
N HIS A 929 -14.05 -14.51 -33.46
CA HIS A 929 -15.32 -13.79 -33.61
C HIS A 929 -16.43 -14.68 -34.19
N GLY A 930 -17.58 -14.73 -33.50
CA GLY A 930 -18.69 -15.61 -33.85
C GLY A 930 -18.53 -17.06 -33.43
N VAL A 931 -17.64 -17.40 -32.48
CA VAL A 931 -17.43 -18.77 -31.97
C VAL A 931 -18.73 -19.45 -31.54
N ALA A 932 -19.69 -18.69 -31.00
CA ALA A 932 -21.00 -19.17 -30.59
C ALA A 932 -22.15 -18.50 -31.38
N ARG A 933 -21.93 -18.20 -32.67
CA ARG A 933 -22.97 -17.58 -33.54
C ARG A 933 -24.27 -18.38 -33.59
N GLU A 934 -24.21 -19.71 -33.52
CA GLU A 934 -25.41 -20.56 -33.50
C GLU A 934 -25.95 -20.81 -32.08
N GLY A 935 -25.27 -20.28 -31.06
CA GLY A 935 -25.49 -20.61 -29.65
C GLY A 935 -24.55 -21.71 -29.15
N PHE A 936 -24.67 -22.02 -27.86
CA PHE A 936 -23.86 -23.01 -27.15
C PHE A 936 -24.49 -24.40 -27.24
N HIS A 937 -23.63 -25.42 -27.31
CA HIS A 937 -24.02 -26.83 -27.33
C HIS A 937 -24.63 -27.27 -26.00
N MET A 938 -24.10 -26.70 -24.92
CA MET A 938 -24.53 -26.91 -23.55
C MET A 938 -24.63 -25.56 -22.86
N SER A 939 -25.69 -25.34 -22.10
CA SER A 939 -25.83 -24.19 -21.21
C SER A 939 -26.18 -24.69 -19.82
N MET A 940 -25.74 -23.98 -18.78
CA MET A 940 -25.94 -24.44 -17.41
C MET A 940 -26.20 -23.34 -16.40
N CYS A 941 -26.91 -23.71 -15.33
CA CYS A 941 -27.16 -22.89 -14.15
C CYS A 941 -27.16 -23.80 -12.91
N MET A 942 -26.05 -23.82 -12.17
CA MET A 942 -25.83 -24.74 -11.05
C MET A 942 -26.01 -24.03 -9.71
N PHE A 943 -27.04 -24.40 -8.95
CA PHE A 943 -27.36 -23.82 -7.64
C PHE A 943 -27.62 -22.30 -7.66
N ALA A 944 -28.16 -21.78 -8.77
CA ALA A 944 -28.47 -20.36 -8.92
C ALA A 944 -29.83 -20.08 -9.56
N LEU A 945 -30.57 -21.11 -10.01
CA LEU A 945 -31.85 -20.93 -10.70
C LEU A 945 -32.88 -20.18 -9.83
N HIS A 946 -32.86 -20.41 -8.52
CA HIS A 946 -33.77 -19.78 -7.56
C HIS A 946 -33.65 -18.25 -7.52
N TYR A 947 -32.52 -17.64 -7.91
CA TYR A 947 -32.39 -16.19 -7.93
C TYR A 947 -33.24 -15.54 -9.05
N PHE A 948 -33.54 -16.29 -10.12
CA PHE A 948 -34.33 -15.79 -11.23
C PHE A 948 -35.85 -15.88 -11.00
N PHE A 949 -36.29 -16.56 -9.94
CA PHE A 949 -37.71 -16.73 -9.57
C PHE A 949 -38.27 -15.58 -8.70
N GLU A 950 -37.53 -14.47 -8.58
CA GLU A 950 -37.92 -13.29 -7.81
C GLU A 950 -39.24 -12.67 -8.29
N ASN A 951 -39.37 -12.48 -9.60
CA ASN A 951 -40.56 -11.93 -10.23
C ASN A 951 -40.64 -12.39 -11.69
N SER A 952 -41.82 -12.23 -12.28
CA SER A 952 -42.13 -12.71 -13.63
C SER A 952 -41.17 -12.12 -14.68
N LYS A 953 -40.85 -10.81 -14.59
CA LYS A 953 -39.93 -10.13 -15.51
C LYS A 953 -38.51 -10.72 -15.47
N THR A 954 -37.94 -10.88 -14.28
CA THR A 954 -36.61 -11.50 -14.08
C THR A 954 -36.57 -12.91 -14.66
N LEU A 955 -37.59 -13.74 -14.38
CA LEU A 955 -37.67 -15.12 -14.85
C LEU A 955 -37.76 -15.20 -16.37
N HIS A 956 -38.64 -14.41 -16.98
CA HIS A 956 -38.87 -14.43 -18.42
C HIS A 956 -37.68 -13.89 -19.22
N SER A 957 -37.01 -12.85 -18.72
CA SER A 957 -35.75 -12.37 -19.31
C SER A 957 -34.64 -13.44 -19.23
N PHE A 958 -34.55 -14.17 -18.12
CA PHE A 958 -33.61 -15.29 -18.00
C PHE A 958 -33.95 -16.47 -18.93
N LEU A 959 -35.23 -16.84 -19.06
CA LEU A 959 -35.68 -17.87 -20.01
C LEU A 959 -35.41 -17.48 -21.47
N LYS A 960 -35.58 -16.19 -21.80
CA LYS A 960 -35.19 -15.62 -23.09
C LYS A 960 -33.68 -15.80 -23.32
N ASN A 961 -32.83 -15.52 -22.33
CA ASN A 961 -31.39 -15.80 -22.42
C ASN A 961 -31.07 -17.27 -22.65
N ILE A 962 -31.78 -18.20 -21.98
CA ILE A 962 -31.63 -19.65 -22.20
C ILE A 962 -31.96 -20.01 -23.64
N SER A 963 -33.09 -19.51 -24.16
CA SER A 963 -33.53 -19.76 -25.53
C SER A 963 -32.60 -19.12 -26.57
N GLU A 964 -32.14 -17.89 -26.36
CA GLU A 964 -31.29 -17.19 -27.32
C GLU A 964 -29.84 -17.72 -27.31
N CYS A 965 -29.29 -18.10 -26.16
CA CYS A 965 -27.89 -18.51 -26.08
C CYS A 965 -27.69 -20.01 -26.33
N THR A 966 -28.72 -20.86 -26.18
CA THR A 966 -28.58 -22.31 -26.44
C THR A 966 -28.92 -22.61 -27.89
N ARG A 967 -28.08 -23.40 -28.58
CA ARG A 967 -28.33 -23.76 -29.99
C ARG A 967 -29.46 -24.79 -30.13
N LEU A 968 -30.03 -24.92 -31.31
CA LEU A 968 -30.97 -26.01 -31.63
C LEU A 968 -30.30 -27.38 -31.44
N ASN A 969 -31.01 -28.33 -30.81
CA ASN A 969 -30.45 -29.60 -30.34
C ASN A 969 -29.34 -29.46 -29.28
N GLY A 970 -29.18 -28.28 -28.69
CA GLY A 970 -28.37 -28.06 -27.49
C GLY A 970 -29.11 -28.47 -26.22
N TYR A 971 -28.36 -28.55 -25.12
CA TYR A 971 -28.88 -29.02 -23.83
C TYR A 971 -28.72 -27.96 -22.74
N PHE A 972 -29.77 -27.73 -21.96
CA PHE A 972 -29.74 -26.91 -20.75
C PHE A 972 -29.77 -27.80 -19.51
N VAL A 973 -28.82 -27.62 -18.61
CA VAL A 973 -28.68 -28.44 -17.39
C VAL A 973 -28.58 -27.57 -16.14
N GLY A 974 -29.08 -28.06 -15.02
CA GLY A 974 -28.95 -27.32 -13.78
C GLY A 974 -29.34 -28.10 -12.55
N THR A 975 -29.10 -27.46 -11.41
CA THR A 975 -29.47 -27.96 -10.09
C THR A 975 -30.02 -26.81 -9.25
N CYS A 976 -31.02 -27.08 -8.44
CA CYS A 976 -31.56 -26.13 -7.47
C CYS A 976 -32.35 -26.89 -6.39
N PHE A 977 -32.78 -26.18 -5.35
CA PHE A 977 -33.80 -26.70 -4.46
C PHE A 977 -35.10 -26.98 -5.22
N ASP A 978 -35.76 -28.06 -4.84
CA ASP A 978 -37.12 -28.35 -5.28
C ASP A 978 -38.09 -27.54 -4.40
N GLY A 979 -38.77 -26.56 -4.99
CA GLY A 979 -39.60 -25.62 -4.24
C GLY A 979 -40.73 -26.30 -3.48
N SER A 980 -41.29 -27.39 -4.01
CA SER A 980 -42.34 -28.15 -3.33
C SER A 980 -41.80 -28.87 -2.09
N GLN A 981 -40.58 -29.42 -2.16
CA GLN A 981 -39.91 -30.01 -0.98
C GLN A 981 -39.62 -28.98 0.10
N ILE A 982 -39.15 -27.78 -0.27
CA ILE A 982 -38.90 -26.70 0.69
C ILE A 982 -40.22 -26.17 1.27
N PHE A 983 -41.26 -25.99 0.44
CA PHE A 983 -42.57 -25.55 0.90
C PHE A 983 -43.16 -26.53 1.93
N GLU A 984 -43.06 -27.83 1.69
CA GLU A 984 -43.45 -28.88 2.64
C GLU A 984 -42.60 -28.83 3.92
N PHE A 985 -41.28 -28.68 3.79
CA PHE A 985 -40.34 -28.57 4.91
C PHE A 985 -40.62 -27.35 5.80
N LEU A 986 -41.10 -26.25 5.21
CA LEU A 986 -41.47 -25.00 5.89
C LEU A 986 -42.98 -24.91 6.20
N TYR A 987 -43.74 -25.98 6.02
CA TYR A 987 -45.18 -25.96 6.30
C TYR A 987 -45.47 -26.16 7.79
N LYS A 988 -44.98 -27.27 8.37
CA LYS A 988 -45.22 -27.64 9.78
C LYS A 988 -43.96 -28.15 10.45
N ARG A 989 -43.78 -27.80 11.73
CA ARG A 989 -42.75 -28.36 12.61
C ARG A 989 -43.09 -29.82 12.99
N GLN A 990 -42.10 -30.55 13.50
CA GLN A 990 -42.26 -31.95 13.95
C GLN A 990 -43.33 -32.12 15.04
N ASN A 991 -43.59 -31.10 15.85
CA ASN A 991 -44.64 -31.10 16.89
C ASN A 991 -46.05 -30.73 16.35
N GLY A 992 -46.19 -30.54 15.04
CA GLY A 992 -47.47 -30.26 14.38
C GLY A 992 -47.84 -28.78 14.24
N THR A 993 -47.05 -27.85 14.79
CA THR A 993 -47.33 -26.40 14.68
C THR A 993 -46.92 -25.85 13.31
N LEU A 994 -47.75 -24.99 12.71
CA LEU A 994 -47.43 -24.28 11.47
C LEU A 994 -46.24 -23.35 11.67
N ILE A 995 -45.35 -23.28 10.68
CA ILE A 995 -44.23 -22.33 10.65
C ILE A 995 -44.75 -21.01 10.06
N GLN A 996 -44.65 -19.95 10.86
CA GLN A 996 -45.12 -18.61 10.47
C GLN A 996 -44.09 -17.90 9.58
N LYS A 997 -44.53 -16.84 8.89
CA LYS A 997 -43.63 -15.88 8.24
C LYS A 997 -42.62 -15.34 9.25
N ASP A 998 -41.37 -15.18 8.81
CA ASP A 998 -40.19 -14.79 9.59
C ASP A 998 -39.67 -15.83 10.61
N GLU A 999 -40.33 -17.00 10.74
CA GLU A 999 -39.77 -18.12 11.49
C GLU A 999 -38.79 -18.95 10.66
N SER A 1000 -37.83 -19.57 11.35
CA SER A 1000 -36.82 -20.42 10.73
C SER A 1000 -36.83 -21.87 11.23
N VAL A 1001 -36.37 -22.77 10.36
CA VAL A 1001 -35.99 -24.14 10.72
C VAL A 1001 -34.47 -24.19 10.73
N ARG A 1002 -33.89 -24.47 11.90
CA ARG A 1002 -32.45 -24.49 12.15
C ARG A 1002 -31.97 -25.90 12.44
N ILE A 1003 -30.81 -26.26 11.88
CA ILE A 1003 -30.10 -27.50 12.19
C ILE A 1003 -28.72 -27.17 12.79
N ASP A 1004 -28.48 -27.70 13.98
CA ASP A 1004 -27.23 -27.52 14.74
C ASP A 1004 -26.46 -28.84 14.89
N LYS A 1005 -25.13 -28.76 14.95
CA LYS A 1005 -24.23 -29.88 15.24
C LYS A 1005 -23.12 -29.42 16.19
N ASN A 1006 -22.97 -30.09 17.33
CA ASN A 1006 -21.96 -29.75 18.36
C ASN A 1006 -21.98 -28.27 18.80
N GLY A 1007 -23.17 -27.67 18.95
CA GLY A 1007 -23.31 -26.26 19.32
C GLY A 1007 -23.05 -25.26 18.18
N ARG A 1008 -22.76 -25.72 16.96
CA ARG A 1008 -22.56 -24.88 15.78
C ARG A 1008 -23.77 -24.94 14.85
N LYS A 1009 -24.17 -23.77 14.33
CA LYS A 1009 -25.23 -23.63 13.32
C LYS A 1009 -24.74 -24.16 11.98
N MET A 1010 -25.39 -25.21 11.48
CA MET A 1010 -24.99 -25.86 10.23
C MET A 1010 -25.82 -25.37 9.04
N PHE A 1011 -27.12 -25.18 9.26
CA PHE A 1011 -28.08 -24.79 8.22
C PHE A 1011 -29.28 -24.11 8.86
N GLU A 1012 -29.84 -23.12 8.19
CA GLU A 1012 -31.07 -22.46 8.61
C GLU A 1012 -31.84 -21.98 7.38
N ILE A 1013 -33.14 -22.28 7.31
CA ILE A 1013 -34.04 -21.68 6.31
C ILE A 1013 -35.13 -20.89 7.03
N THR A 1014 -35.27 -19.62 6.69
CA THR A 1014 -36.36 -18.75 7.15
C THR A 1014 -37.43 -18.65 6.06
N LYS A 1015 -38.69 -18.81 6.47
CA LYS A 1015 -39.85 -18.60 5.61
C LYS A 1015 -40.16 -17.10 5.51
N LEU A 1016 -40.23 -16.54 4.31
CA LEU A 1016 -40.55 -15.11 4.11
C LEU A 1016 -41.81 -14.86 3.28
N TYR A 1017 -42.38 -15.89 2.66
CA TYR A 1017 -43.70 -15.84 2.02
C TYR A 1017 -44.84 -15.97 3.03
N ASP A 1018 -46.04 -15.52 2.66
CA ASP A 1018 -47.22 -15.49 3.54
C ASP A 1018 -47.61 -16.89 4.04
N THR A 1019 -47.92 -17.01 5.34
CA THR A 1019 -48.42 -18.25 5.96
C THR A 1019 -49.78 -18.67 5.41
N ASN A 1020 -50.58 -17.74 4.89
CA ASN A 1020 -51.92 -18.01 4.34
C ASN A 1020 -51.91 -18.83 3.04
N ILE A 1021 -50.73 -19.02 2.43
CA ILE A 1021 -50.58 -19.86 1.24
C ILE A 1021 -50.66 -21.33 1.69
N GLU A 1022 -51.83 -21.95 1.50
CA GLU A 1022 -52.08 -23.35 1.86
C GLU A 1022 -51.55 -24.35 0.83
N GLU A 1023 -51.46 -23.93 -0.44
CA GLU A 1023 -51.08 -24.77 -1.57
C GLU A 1023 -50.07 -24.04 -2.47
N PHE A 1024 -48.99 -24.72 -2.82
CA PHE A 1024 -47.99 -24.23 -3.78
C PHE A 1024 -48.34 -24.76 -5.18
N LYS A 1025 -49.10 -23.97 -5.95
CA LYS A 1025 -49.67 -24.38 -7.24
C LYS A 1025 -48.69 -24.24 -8.41
N PRO A 1026 -48.78 -25.09 -9.45
CA PRO A 1026 -47.92 -25.03 -10.64
C PRO A 1026 -48.36 -23.94 -11.64
N ASP A 1027 -48.53 -22.69 -11.18
CA ASP A 1027 -48.92 -21.54 -12.01
C ASP A 1027 -48.12 -20.27 -11.64
N GLU A 1028 -48.47 -19.12 -12.24
CA GLU A 1028 -47.76 -17.85 -12.03
C GLU A 1028 -47.74 -17.40 -10.56
N SER A 1029 -48.69 -17.83 -9.72
CA SER A 1029 -48.70 -17.54 -8.27
C SER A 1029 -47.54 -18.19 -7.50
N SER A 1030 -46.81 -19.11 -8.14
CA SER A 1030 -45.61 -19.72 -7.55
C SER A 1030 -44.34 -18.88 -7.66
N ILE A 1031 -44.35 -17.80 -8.46
CA ILE A 1031 -43.22 -16.87 -8.61
C ILE A 1031 -43.18 -15.91 -7.40
N GLY A 1032 -41.98 -15.49 -6.98
CA GLY A 1032 -41.83 -14.46 -5.94
C GLY A 1032 -42.12 -14.96 -4.53
N MET A 1033 -41.83 -16.23 -4.25
CA MET A 1033 -41.93 -16.83 -2.92
C MET A 1033 -40.57 -16.84 -2.21
N PRO A 1034 -40.20 -15.80 -1.45
CA PRO A 1034 -38.88 -15.66 -0.85
C PRO A 1034 -38.65 -16.60 0.33
N ILE A 1035 -37.41 -17.06 0.45
CA ILE A 1035 -36.85 -17.73 1.61
C ILE A 1035 -35.47 -17.14 1.89
N ARG A 1036 -35.00 -17.28 3.14
CA ARG A 1036 -33.63 -16.92 3.50
C ARG A 1036 -32.87 -18.18 3.91
N VAL A 1037 -31.77 -18.48 3.23
CA VAL A 1037 -31.01 -19.73 3.42
C VAL A 1037 -29.61 -19.41 3.97
N TYR A 1038 -29.25 -19.98 5.11
CA TYR A 1038 -27.91 -19.96 5.66
C TYR A 1038 -27.30 -21.36 5.61
N GLN A 1039 -26.04 -21.47 5.22
CA GLN A 1039 -25.28 -22.71 5.23
C GLN A 1039 -23.86 -22.47 5.76
N GLU A 1040 -23.36 -23.35 6.64
CA GLU A 1040 -22.05 -23.20 7.31
C GLU A 1040 -20.88 -23.02 6.35
N SER A 1041 -20.90 -23.65 5.18
CA SER A 1041 -19.82 -23.51 4.19
C SER A 1041 -19.74 -22.11 3.58
N ILE A 1042 -20.81 -21.32 3.67
CA ILE A 1042 -20.90 -19.95 3.13
C ILE A 1042 -20.91 -18.91 4.26
N ASP A 1043 -21.38 -19.29 5.46
CA ASP A 1043 -21.38 -18.48 6.69
C ASP A 1043 -22.11 -17.13 6.56
N LYS A 1044 -23.08 -17.05 5.64
CA LYS A 1044 -23.98 -15.92 5.44
C LYS A 1044 -25.38 -16.40 5.00
N PRO A 1045 -26.46 -15.70 5.36
CA PRO A 1045 -27.79 -15.95 4.83
C PRO A 1045 -27.97 -15.28 3.45
N PHE A 1046 -28.53 -16.01 2.48
CA PHE A 1046 -28.88 -15.50 1.14
C PHE A 1046 -30.38 -15.48 0.94
N MET A 1047 -30.86 -14.50 0.19
CA MET A 1047 -32.23 -14.46 -0.28
C MET A 1047 -32.36 -15.36 -1.52
N GLU A 1048 -33.23 -16.36 -1.45
CA GLU A 1048 -33.55 -17.27 -2.55
C GLU A 1048 -35.08 -17.30 -2.75
N TYR A 1049 -35.54 -17.81 -3.90
CA TYR A 1049 -36.97 -17.95 -4.20
C TYR A 1049 -37.33 -19.42 -4.52
N LEU A 1050 -38.52 -19.84 -4.10
CA LEU A 1050 -38.98 -21.21 -4.36
C LEU A 1050 -39.17 -21.46 -5.86
N VAL A 1051 -38.69 -22.61 -6.33
CA VAL A 1051 -38.81 -23.03 -7.73
C VAL A 1051 -39.87 -24.12 -7.84
N HIS A 1052 -41.05 -23.78 -8.37
CA HIS A 1052 -42.06 -24.78 -8.69
C HIS A 1052 -41.67 -25.54 -9.96
N PHE A 1053 -41.20 -26.78 -9.84
CA PHE A 1053 -40.58 -27.47 -10.96
C PHE A 1053 -41.55 -27.80 -12.10
N GLU A 1054 -42.81 -28.16 -11.81
CA GLU A 1054 -43.80 -28.43 -12.87
C GLU A 1054 -44.12 -27.19 -13.70
N TYR A 1055 -44.28 -26.02 -13.05
CA TYR A 1055 -44.45 -24.75 -13.73
C TYR A 1055 -43.21 -24.38 -14.54
N PHE A 1056 -42.01 -24.58 -13.98
CA PHE A 1056 -40.76 -24.39 -14.72
C PHE A 1056 -40.67 -25.24 -15.98
N VAL A 1057 -41.10 -26.52 -15.95
CA VAL A 1057 -41.15 -27.38 -17.15
C VAL A 1057 -42.09 -26.79 -18.21
N GLN A 1058 -43.29 -26.34 -17.82
CA GLN A 1058 -44.24 -25.71 -18.74
C GLN A 1058 -43.65 -24.44 -19.39
N LEU A 1059 -42.97 -23.61 -18.60
CA LEU A 1059 -42.28 -22.42 -19.12
C LEU A 1059 -41.16 -22.80 -20.08
N MET A 1060 -40.33 -23.79 -19.75
CA MET A 1060 -39.27 -24.27 -20.64
C MET A 1060 -39.83 -24.76 -22.00
N GLU A 1061 -40.98 -25.44 -22.00
CA GLU A 1061 -41.70 -25.83 -23.23
C GLU A 1061 -42.09 -24.63 -24.08
N ASN A 1062 -42.64 -23.58 -23.45
CA ASN A 1062 -42.97 -22.33 -24.12
C ASN A 1062 -41.74 -21.68 -24.77
N TYR A 1063 -40.58 -21.76 -24.11
CA TYR A 1063 -39.30 -21.22 -24.59
C TYR A 1063 -38.50 -22.15 -25.52
N GLY A 1064 -39.08 -23.29 -25.92
CA GLY A 1064 -38.54 -24.16 -26.96
C GLY A 1064 -37.76 -25.38 -26.47
N PHE A 1065 -37.90 -25.74 -25.19
CA PHE A 1065 -37.19 -26.83 -24.55
C PHE A 1065 -38.13 -27.90 -24.04
N ILE A 1066 -37.71 -29.16 -24.11
CA ILE A 1066 -38.42 -30.28 -23.49
C ILE A 1066 -37.47 -31.05 -22.58
N LEU A 1067 -37.99 -31.77 -21.59
CA LEU A 1067 -37.18 -32.73 -20.86
C LEU A 1067 -36.65 -33.81 -21.83
N VAL A 1068 -35.40 -34.21 -21.62
CA VAL A 1068 -34.74 -35.22 -22.49
C VAL A 1068 -35.50 -36.55 -22.46
N ASP A 1069 -35.64 -37.19 -23.62
CA ASP A 1069 -36.34 -38.47 -23.72
C ASP A 1069 -35.59 -39.64 -23.06
N LYS A 1070 -36.29 -40.76 -22.86
CA LYS A 1070 -35.79 -41.94 -22.15
C LYS A 1070 -34.60 -42.63 -22.83
N ASN A 1071 -34.45 -42.52 -24.14
CA ASN A 1071 -33.36 -43.17 -24.87
C ASN A 1071 -32.08 -42.33 -24.80
N GLU A 1072 -32.23 -41.02 -24.98
CA GLU A 1072 -31.13 -40.06 -24.86
C GLU A 1072 -30.58 -40.03 -23.43
N ILE A 1073 -31.46 -39.93 -22.42
CA ILE A 1073 -31.05 -39.79 -21.02
C ILE A 1073 -30.24 -40.98 -20.50
N ARG A 1074 -30.60 -42.20 -20.94
CA ARG A 1074 -29.85 -43.43 -20.62
C ARG A 1074 -28.44 -43.40 -21.21
N SER A 1075 -28.30 -42.85 -22.41
CA SER A 1075 -26.99 -42.68 -23.06
C SER A 1075 -26.13 -41.61 -22.39
N MET A 1076 -26.74 -40.69 -21.63
CA MET A 1076 -26.05 -39.71 -20.78
C MET A 1076 -25.71 -40.25 -19.39
N GLY A 1077 -26.07 -41.50 -19.06
CA GLY A 1077 -25.78 -42.11 -17.76
C GLY A 1077 -26.81 -41.81 -16.66
N PHE A 1078 -28.03 -41.42 -17.04
CA PHE A 1078 -29.12 -41.11 -16.13
C PHE A 1078 -30.35 -42.00 -16.39
N TYR A 1079 -31.14 -42.25 -15.35
CA TYR A 1079 -32.39 -43.03 -15.47
C TYR A 1079 -33.59 -42.16 -15.83
N GLU A 1080 -33.57 -40.88 -15.43
CA GLU A 1080 -34.64 -39.92 -15.62
C GLU A 1080 -34.07 -38.54 -15.95
N PRO A 1081 -34.78 -37.69 -16.74
CA PRO A 1081 -34.27 -36.39 -17.17
C PRO A 1081 -34.32 -35.33 -16.05
N SER A 1082 -35.02 -35.62 -14.96
CA SER A 1082 -35.07 -34.79 -13.76
C SER A 1082 -35.37 -35.66 -12.54
N GLY A 1083 -34.70 -35.39 -11.42
CA GLY A 1083 -34.87 -36.17 -10.20
C GLY A 1083 -34.27 -35.53 -8.96
N LEU A 1084 -34.70 -35.98 -7.79
CA LEU A 1084 -34.16 -35.55 -6.50
C LEU A 1084 -32.79 -36.20 -6.22
N PHE A 1085 -31.95 -35.50 -5.45
CA PHE A 1085 -30.60 -35.96 -5.13
C PHE A 1085 -30.57 -37.24 -4.28
N ASN A 1086 -31.62 -37.54 -3.52
CA ASN A 1086 -31.75 -38.80 -2.79
C ASN A 1086 -31.69 -40.03 -3.72
N ARG A 1087 -32.29 -39.95 -4.91
CA ARG A 1087 -32.25 -41.01 -5.92
C ARG A 1087 -30.85 -41.17 -6.49
N LEU A 1088 -30.19 -40.06 -6.80
CA LEU A 1088 -28.81 -40.05 -7.30
C LEU A 1088 -27.84 -40.61 -6.27
N TYR A 1089 -28.03 -40.32 -4.98
CA TYR A 1089 -27.26 -40.93 -3.89
C TYR A 1089 -27.49 -42.45 -3.83
N GLY A 1090 -28.75 -42.91 -3.96
CA GLY A 1090 -29.05 -44.33 -4.05
C GLY A 1090 -28.40 -45.02 -5.25
N TYR A 1091 -28.28 -44.34 -6.39
CA TYR A 1091 -27.54 -44.87 -7.54
C TYR A 1091 -26.03 -44.93 -7.29
N MET A 1092 -25.45 -43.90 -6.67
CA MET A 1092 -24.03 -43.88 -6.30
C MET A 1092 -23.69 -45.06 -5.38
N MET A 1093 -24.54 -45.32 -4.38
CA MET A 1093 -24.35 -46.46 -3.47
C MET A 1093 -24.42 -47.80 -4.20
N LYS A 1094 -25.35 -47.96 -5.15
CA LYS A 1094 -25.44 -49.16 -6.00
C LYS A 1094 -24.25 -49.33 -6.95
N GLU A 1095 -23.68 -48.22 -7.44
CA GLU A 1095 -22.45 -48.25 -8.25
C GLU A 1095 -21.28 -48.75 -7.41
N ILE A 1096 -21.13 -48.25 -6.18
CA ILE A 1096 -20.11 -48.73 -5.22
C ILE A 1096 -20.32 -50.19 -4.83
N GLU A 1097 -21.56 -50.64 -4.67
CA GLU A 1097 -21.87 -52.05 -4.38
C GLU A 1097 -21.47 -52.98 -5.52
N LYS A 1098 -21.58 -52.52 -6.78
CA LYS A 1098 -21.20 -53.29 -7.96
C LYS A 1098 -19.70 -53.28 -8.22
N ASP A 1099 -19.06 -52.13 -8.00
CA ASP A 1099 -17.63 -51.94 -8.14
C ASP A 1099 -17.08 -51.16 -6.92
N PRO A 1100 -16.49 -51.86 -5.93
CA PRO A 1100 -15.95 -51.23 -4.74
C PRO A 1100 -14.85 -50.19 -5.01
N ASP A 1101 -14.16 -50.24 -6.16
CA ASP A 1101 -13.07 -49.33 -6.50
C ASP A 1101 -13.60 -47.91 -6.83
N GLU A 1102 -14.84 -47.79 -7.32
CA GLU A 1102 -15.55 -46.51 -7.53
C GLU A 1102 -15.66 -45.68 -6.24
N LYS A 1103 -15.62 -46.34 -5.08
CA LYS A 1103 -15.65 -45.67 -3.78
C LYS A 1103 -14.50 -44.68 -3.60
N ALA A 1104 -13.32 -45.00 -4.14
CA ALA A 1104 -12.16 -44.11 -4.09
C ALA A 1104 -12.36 -42.87 -4.99
N GLU A 1105 -13.07 -43.01 -6.10
CA GLU A 1105 -13.41 -41.89 -7.00
C GLU A 1105 -14.38 -40.89 -6.36
N TYR A 1106 -15.33 -41.37 -5.55
CA TYR A 1106 -16.36 -40.54 -4.91
C TYR A 1106 -15.95 -39.95 -3.55
N ARG A 1107 -14.74 -40.24 -3.06
CA ARG A 1107 -14.18 -39.71 -1.81
C ARG A 1107 -15.13 -39.88 -0.62
N ASP A 1108 -15.45 -38.79 0.08
CA ASP A 1108 -16.27 -38.84 1.29
C ASP A 1108 -17.78 -38.79 1.01
N ALA A 1109 -18.19 -38.66 -0.26
CA ALA A 1109 -19.61 -38.61 -0.65
C ALA A 1109 -20.47 -39.74 -0.06
N PRO A 1110 -20.01 -41.01 0.02
CA PRO A 1110 -20.80 -42.09 0.61
C PRO A 1110 -21.08 -41.90 2.10
N TYR A 1111 -20.29 -41.10 2.80
CA TYR A 1111 -20.34 -40.94 4.26
C TYR A 1111 -21.13 -39.71 4.73
N MET A 1112 -21.99 -39.13 3.87
CA MET A 1112 -22.87 -38.03 4.29
C MET A 1112 -23.68 -38.39 5.54
N THR A 1113 -23.59 -37.51 6.53
CA THR A 1113 -24.34 -37.57 7.79
C THR A 1113 -25.84 -37.39 7.56
N SER A 1114 -26.66 -37.69 8.58
CA SER A 1114 -28.12 -37.51 8.51
C SER A 1114 -28.51 -36.07 8.17
N PHE A 1115 -27.86 -35.09 8.79
CA PHE A 1115 -28.07 -33.67 8.49
C PHE A 1115 -27.69 -33.30 7.05
N GLU A 1116 -26.50 -33.72 6.58
CA GLU A 1116 -26.06 -33.43 5.21
C GLU A 1116 -27.02 -34.04 4.18
N LYS A 1117 -27.54 -35.24 4.46
CA LYS A 1117 -28.57 -35.89 3.63
C LYS A 1117 -29.86 -35.06 3.60
N THR A 1118 -30.33 -34.56 4.75
CA THR A 1118 -31.53 -33.70 4.80
C THR A 1118 -31.38 -32.48 3.89
N VAL A 1119 -30.28 -31.73 4.01
CA VAL A 1119 -30.03 -30.54 3.17
C VAL A 1119 -29.86 -30.91 1.70
N SER A 1120 -29.07 -31.95 1.41
CA SER A 1120 -28.77 -32.38 0.05
C SER A 1120 -30.00 -32.87 -0.70
N PHE A 1121 -30.85 -33.67 -0.04
CA PHE A 1121 -31.91 -34.43 -0.71
C PHE A 1121 -33.13 -33.59 -1.13
N MET A 1122 -33.23 -32.36 -0.65
CA MET A 1122 -34.20 -31.36 -1.12
C MET A 1122 -33.79 -30.73 -2.46
N ASN A 1123 -32.58 -31.02 -2.96
CA ASN A 1123 -32.13 -30.55 -4.26
C ASN A 1123 -32.54 -31.51 -5.39
N ARG A 1124 -32.73 -30.93 -6.57
CA ARG A 1124 -33.08 -31.59 -7.82
C ARG A 1124 -32.04 -31.29 -8.89
N TYR A 1125 -31.86 -32.24 -9.81
CA TYR A 1125 -31.21 -32.01 -11.09
C TYR A 1125 -32.23 -32.06 -12.23
N PHE A 1126 -31.93 -31.40 -13.35
CA PHE A 1126 -32.73 -31.47 -14.56
C PHE A 1126 -31.87 -31.32 -15.82
N ILE A 1127 -32.33 -31.93 -16.93
CA ILE A 1127 -31.72 -31.89 -18.25
C ILE A 1127 -32.82 -31.65 -19.29
N PHE A 1128 -32.73 -30.51 -19.98
CA PHE A 1128 -33.62 -30.13 -21.07
C PHE A 1128 -32.88 -30.14 -22.40
N LYS A 1129 -33.61 -30.44 -23.48
CA LYS A 1129 -33.14 -30.35 -24.87
C LYS A 1129 -33.89 -29.24 -25.59
N LYS A 1130 -33.17 -28.38 -26.31
CA LYS A 1130 -33.77 -27.41 -27.21
C LYS A 1130 -34.23 -28.09 -28.49
N VAL A 1131 -35.53 -28.01 -28.78
CA VAL A 1131 -36.15 -28.70 -29.94
C VAL A 1131 -36.73 -27.74 -30.97
N ARG A 1132 -36.88 -26.45 -30.64
CA ARG A 1132 -37.31 -25.40 -31.58
C ARG A 1132 -36.64 -24.07 -31.28
N ASP A 1133 -36.44 -23.28 -32.33
CA ASP A 1133 -36.07 -21.87 -32.23
C ASP A 1133 -37.33 -21.00 -32.26
N LEU A 1134 -37.32 -19.91 -31.49
CA LEU A 1134 -38.40 -18.93 -31.44
C LEU A 1134 -37.95 -17.65 -32.15
N SER A 1135 -38.89 -16.97 -32.83
CA SER A 1135 -38.60 -15.68 -33.45
C SER A 1135 -38.37 -14.61 -32.39
N GLN A 1136 -37.56 -13.59 -32.70
CA GLN A 1136 -37.32 -12.48 -31.78
C GLN A 1136 -38.64 -11.77 -31.39
N THR A 1137 -39.57 -11.66 -32.33
CA THR A 1137 -40.90 -11.09 -32.10
C THR A 1137 -41.68 -11.91 -31.07
N THR A 1138 -41.65 -13.24 -31.18
CA THR A 1138 -42.32 -14.15 -30.23
C THR A 1138 -41.70 -14.05 -28.83
N LEU A 1139 -40.37 -14.04 -28.74
CA LEU A 1139 -39.66 -13.91 -27.46
C LEU A 1139 -39.96 -12.57 -26.78
N ASN A 1140 -39.92 -11.47 -27.53
CA ASN A 1140 -40.25 -10.14 -26.99
C ASN A 1140 -41.74 -10.04 -26.62
N GLN A 1141 -42.66 -10.67 -27.35
CA GLN A 1141 -44.08 -10.72 -26.99
C GLN A 1141 -44.30 -11.50 -25.69
N MET A 1142 -43.63 -12.63 -25.51
CA MET A 1142 -43.72 -13.42 -24.27
C MET A 1142 -43.17 -12.66 -23.06
N GLU A 1143 -42.19 -11.79 -23.26
CA GLU A 1143 -41.65 -10.89 -22.23
C GLU A 1143 -42.60 -9.71 -21.95
N ASN A 1144 -43.21 -9.11 -22.99
CA ASN A 1144 -44.04 -7.90 -22.89
C ASN A 1144 -45.50 -8.15 -22.50
N ILE A 1145 -46.09 -9.31 -22.80
CA ILE A 1145 -47.48 -9.66 -22.39
C ILE A 1145 -47.64 -9.56 -20.85
N ILE A 1146 -46.53 -9.67 -20.13
CA ILE A 1146 -46.45 -9.60 -18.68
C ILE A 1146 -46.34 -8.13 -18.20
N GLU A 1147 -45.77 -7.23 -19.01
CA GLU A 1147 -45.75 -5.79 -18.70
C GLU A 1147 -47.16 -5.17 -18.80
N ASP A 1148 -47.97 -5.58 -19.78
CA ASP A 1148 -49.34 -5.10 -19.93
C ASP A 1148 -50.30 -5.63 -18.83
N ASN A 1149 -50.15 -6.89 -18.40
CA ASN A 1149 -50.96 -7.45 -17.31
C ASN A 1149 -50.63 -6.84 -15.94
N ASN A 1150 -49.35 -6.56 -15.66
CA ASN A 1150 -48.93 -5.91 -14.41
C ASN A 1150 -49.36 -4.42 -14.36
N GLN A 1151 -49.44 -3.73 -15.50
CA GLN A 1151 -50.00 -2.37 -15.55
C GLN A 1151 -51.51 -2.38 -15.29
N ILE A 1152 -52.25 -3.40 -15.74
CA ILE A 1152 -53.69 -3.53 -15.47
C ILE A 1152 -53.95 -3.84 -13.99
N GLU A 1153 -53.13 -4.67 -13.34
CA GLU A 1153 -53.23 -4.91 -11.88
C GLU A 1153 -52.83 -3.67 -11.06
N ALA A 1154 -51.80 -2.92 -11.47
CA ALA A 1154 -51.43 -1.66 -10.81
C ALA A 1154 -52.50 -0.56 -10.95
N ILE A 1155 -53.21 -0.50 -12.07
CA ILE A 1155 -54.35 0.41 -12.27
C ILE A 1155 -55.56 -0.02 -11.42
N LEU A 1156 -55.76 -1.32 -11.23
CA LEU A 1156 -56.83 -1.86 -10.38
C LEU A 1156 -56.55 -1.67 -8.88
N ASP A 1157 -55.28 -1.65 -8.46
CA ASP A 1157 -54.88 -1.35 -7.08
C ASP A 1157 -54.88 0.16 -6.76
N GLU A 1158 -54.59 1.03 -7.74
CA GLU A 1158 -54.74 2.50 -7.59
C GLU A 1158 -56.22 2.92 -7.48
N ASP A 1159 -57.14 2.27 -8.20
CA ASP A 1159 -58.59 2.54 -8.11
C ASP A 1159 -59.23 2.06 -6.78
N VAL A 1160 -58.55 1.23 -5.98
CA VAL A 1160 -59.01 0.79 -4.65
C VAL A 1160 -58.44 1.67 -3.51
N GLN A 1161 -57.38 2.45 -3.76
CA GLN A 1161 -56.76 3.32 -2.76
C GLN A 1161 -57.33 4.74 -2.68
N VAL A 1162 -58.19 5.15 -3.63
CA VAL A 1162 -58.75 6.53 -3.66
C VAL A 1162 -60.02 6.69 -2.79
N ASP A 1163 -60.67 5.60 -2.35
CA ASP A 1163 -61.93 5.66 -1.58
C ASP A 1163 -61.80 5.44 -0.05
N VAL A 1164 -60.60 5.57 0.53
CA VAL A 1164 -60.38 5.28 1.98
C VAL A 1164 -59.97 6.51 2.83
N GLU A 1165 -59.82 7.71 2.27
CA GLU A 1165 -59.41 8.91 3.05
C GLU A 1165 -60.50 9.94 3.40
N GLU A 1166 -61.79 9.65 3.20
CA GLU A 1166 -62.87 10.47 3.76
C GLU A 1166 -63.93 9.64 4.48
N GLN A 1167 -63.78 9.45 5.80
CA GLN A 1167 -64.83 9.60 6.83
C GLN A 1167 -64.46 8.92 8.15
N GLU A 1168 -63.69 9.61 9.00
CA GLU A 1168 -63.78 9.44 10.45
C GLU A 1168 -64.58 10.61 11.03
N LYS A 1169 -65.87 10.39 11.33
CA LYS A 1169 -66.58 11.03 12.45
C LYS A 1169 -67.98 10.42 12.68
N ASN A 1170 -68.17 10.02 13.94
CA ASN A 1170 -69.40 9.82 14.71
C ASN A 1170 -70.00 8.41 14.81
N ASP A 1171 -69.85 7.88 16.04
CA ASP A 1171 -70.67 6.85 16.69
C ASP A 1171 -72.17 7.19 16.73
N SER A 1172 -73.03 6.19 16.51
CA SER A 1172 -74.07 5.71 17.47
C SER A 1172 -75.02 4.66 16.84
N GLU A 1173 -75.30 3.60 17.62
CA GLU A 1173 -76.20 2.44 17.45
C GLU A 1173 -77.69 2.73 17.03
N PRO A 1174 -78.61 1.74 16.85
CA PRO A 1174 -78.51 0.32 16.41
C PRO A 1174 -79.61 -0.18 15.39
N LYS A 1175 -79.37 -1.38 14.81
CA LYS A 1175 -80.31 -2.43 14.31
C LYS A 1175 -81.41 -2.11 13.26
N LYS A 1176 -81.37 -2.85 12.11
CA LYS A 1176 -82.47 -3.76 11.66
C LYS A 1176 -82.17 -4.60 10.39
N GLU A 1177 -82.40 -5.90 10.56
CA GLU A 1177 -82.80 -7.01 9.66
C GLU A 1177 -82.69 -6.95 8.11
N LEU A 1178 -81.98 -7.97 7.60
CA LEU A 1178 -82.25 -8.88 6.47
C LEU A 1178 -83.11 -8.43 5.28
N LYS A 1179 -82.57 -8.62 4.07
CA LYS A 1179 -83.15 -9.48 3.02
C LYS A 1179 -82.14 -9.88 1.94
N SER A 1180 -82.34 -11.10 1.44
CA SER A 1180 -81.43 -11.93 0.65
C SER A 1180 -81.69 -11.90 -0.87
N ALA A 1181 -80.63 -12.31 -1.59
CA ALA A 1181 -80.56 -12.91 -2.95
C ALA A 1181 -80.40 -11.96 -4.18
N PRO A 1182 -79.83 -12.43 -5.31
CA PRO A 1182 -78.78 -13.45 -5.52
C PRO A 1182 -77.63 -12.98 -6.46
N SER A 1183 -76.46 -13.60 -6.35
CA SER A 1183 -75.32 -13.39 -7.25
C SER A 1183 -75.50 -14.12 -8.59
N LYS A 1184 -75.44 -13.37 -9.70
CA LYS A 1184 -75.36 -13.92 -11.06
C LYS A 1184 -73.89 -14.17 -11.42
N ARG A 1185 -73.52 -15.45 -11.52
CA ARG A 1185 -72.31 -15.92 -12.20
C ARG A 1185 -72.42 -15.63 -13.71
N GLN A 1186 -71.54 -14.79 -14.26
CA GLN A 1186 -71.25 -14.79 -15.69
C GLN A 1186 -70.02 -15.67 -15.96
N LYS A 1187 -70.22 -16.69 -16.79
CA LYS A 1187 -69.18 -17.56 -17.36
C LYS A 1187 -68.49 -16.82 -18.51
N LEU A 1188 -67.16 -16.74 -18.49
CA LEU A 1188 -66.35 -16.42 -19.66
C LEU A 1188 -65.67 -17.69 -20.19
N LYS A 1189 -65.80 -17.88 -21.50
CA LYS A 1189 -65.40 -19.06 -22.28
C LYS A 1189 -63.91 -19.01 -22.60
N MET A 1190 -63.19 -20.09 -22.34
CA MET A 1190 -61.87 -20.37 -22.93
C MET A 1190 -61.99 -20.59 -24.44
N SER A 1191 -61.20 -19.85 -25.23
CA SER A 1191 -60.94 -20.14 -26.64
C SER A 1191 -59.82 -21.16 -26.77
N LYS A 1192 -60.14 -22.33 -27.36
CA LYS A 1192 -59.16 -23.30 -27.85
C LYS A 1192 -58.66 -22.85 -29.23
N LEU A 1193 -57.35 -22.66 -29.38
CA LEU A 1193 -56.70 -22.66 -30.69
C LEU A 1193 -56.61 -24.12 -31.19
N LYS A 1194 -57.23 -24.39 -32.34
CA LYS A 1194 -57.16 -25.66 -33.06
C LYS A 1194 -55.88 -25.70 -33.91
N LEU A 1195 -55.09 -26.76 -33.76
CA LEU A 1195 -54.27 -27.30 -34.84
C LEU A 1195 -55.15 -28.22 -35.70
N ASP A 1196 -54.97 -28.19 -37.02
CA ASP A 1196 -54.91 -29.37 -37.89
C ASP A 1196 -54.68 -28.95 -39.36
N ASN A 1197 -53.57 -29.39 -39.95
CA ASN A 1197 -53.53 -30.20 -41.19
C ASN A 1197 -52.11 -30.26 -41.79
N TYR A 1198 -51.43 -31.39 -41.61
CA TYR A 1198 -50.62 -31.99 -42.67
C TYR A 1198 -50.52 -33.51 -42.43
N SER A 1199 -51.02 -34.30 -43.38
CA SER A 1199 -50.96 -35.77 -43.37
C SER A 1199 -49.77 -36.26 -44.20
N PRO A 1200 -49.16 -37.41 -43.86
CA PRO A 1200 -48.18 -38.10 -44.71
C PRO A 1200 -48.88 -39.16 -45.58
N ASP A 1201 -48.41 -39.36 -46.82
CA ASP A 1201 -47.98 -40.67 -47.36
C ASP A 1201 -47.70 -40.65 -48.89
N GLU A 1202 -46.62 -41.37 -49.22
CA GLU A 1202 -46.31 -42.21 -50.40
C GLU A 1202 -45.98 -41.65 -51.82
N GLU A 1203 -44.76 -42.03 -52.25
CA GLU A 1203 -44.30 -42.55 -53.56
C GLU A 1203 -44.98 -42.16 -54.89
N ASN A 1204 -44.23 -41.54 -55.81
CA ASN A 1204 -43.72 -42.15 -57.06
C ASN A 1204 -43.20 -41.08 -58.07
N GLU A 1205 -42.12 -41.48 -58.77
CA GLU A 1205 -41.42 -40.88 -59.94
C GLU A 1205 -40.65 -39.57 -59.80
#